data_AF-A0A7X5XBY4-F1
#
_entry.id   AF-A0A7X5XBY4-F1
#
_cell.length_a   1.000
_cell.length_b   1.000
_cell.length_c   1.000
_cell.angle_alpha   90.00
_cell.angle_beta   90.00
_cell.angle_gamma   90.00
#
_symmetry.space_group_name_H-M   'P 1'
#
loop_
_entity.id
_entity.type
_entity.pdbx_description
1 polymer ?
#
loop_
_entity_poly.entity_id
_entity_poly.type
_entity_poly.pdbx_seq_one_letter_code
_entity_poly.pdbx_strand_id
1 'polypeptide(L)'
;MAEGRGRDGEALGRFLRGVQRRTEQPGLAGPAVQVPQARGELGRIAFRRAGEPAALLGGDVRARVDEVGGAHPRALAQFGQAKGGHGLAEGGPLGRLAAVGGDDRDLPVAAPAPGAGSAAVVLPRLAGHQPVGEPVGAAALLQVTGRDHTGERDPDGPLGGAEERADAHQRAGGQLGRVMAQQGAEHDRARGQRPQGERSGVVHGYAKPYPLQFPIAHYGSVRPPGRPRETANEEMSAMSATHEVLNQAPPLVGFSTADEPALLEALRRHGGGWGEREVRELGARAGSAEVQDWARMAEEHPPVLHTHDRYGHRVDEVEYHPAYHQLMGVAVESGQHAAAWSESRPGAHLVRAAKFYAFAQAEPGHGCPISMTYAAVPALRAEPELAAGYEPLLAARTYDFGLRPPLGKRGLIAGMSMTEKQGGSDVRANTTRAVPDGAGRYVLTGHKWFTSAPMSDVFLTLAQTEEGLTCFLVPRVLPDGSRNPLRLMRLKNKLGNRSNASAEIEYESAVAWRVGEPGRGVRTIVEMVNVTRLDCVIGSAAGMRAGVRQALHHAEHRRAFGADLVDQPLMRNVLADLAVESEAATTLAMRLAAALDGAEAGDEGEAALRRLGLAVSKYWVCKRGATHAAEALECLGGNGYVEESGMPRLYREAPLLSIWEGSGNVAALDVLRALGRENGALEAFLTEVDSAAGADARLDAAVDRLRGLLPQLADPERAQLLARRLAEQMTLVLQGSLLVRYSHPAVADAFCASRLDGDWGHAFGTLPPGADTGPILERARPKDAR
;
A
#
# COMPACT_ATOMS: atom_id res chain seq x y z
N MET A 1 -10.69 44.11 -21.43
CA MET A 1 -10.19 42.80 -21.90
C MET A 1 -11.25 41.75 -21.63
N ALA A 2 -12.25 41.58 -22.50
CA ALA A 2 -13.44 40.77 -22.21
C ALA A 2 -13.84 39.74 -23.29
N GLU A 3 -13.31 39.85 -24.51
CA GLU A 3 -13.81 39.07 -25.67
C GLU A 3 -13.02 37.78 -25.98
N GLY A 4 -11.89 37.54 -25.29
CA GLY A 4 -11.05 36.36 -25.54
C GLY A 4 -11.66 35.03 -25.10
N ARG A 5 -12.34 35.01 -23.93
CA ARG A 5 -12.74 33.78 -23.23
C ARG A 5 -13.82 32.93 -23.93
N GLY A 6 -14.43 33.43 -25.01
CA GLY A 6 -15.52 32.74 -25.71
C GLY A 6 -15.08 31.61 -26.66
N ARG A 7 -13.83 31.63 -27.16
CA ARG A 7 -13.40 30.69 -28.21
C ARG A 7 -12.88 29.35 -27.67
N ASP A 8 -12.21 29.37 -26.52
CA ASP A 8 -11.60 28.17 -25.93
C ASP A 8 -12.64 27.18 -25.39
N GLY A 9 -13.73 27.68 -24.79
CA GLY A 9 -14.86 26.85 -24.37
C GLY A 9 -15.55 26.13 -25.53
N GLU A 10 -15.60 26.75 -26.71
CA GLU A 10 -16.16 26.12 -27.92
C GLU A 10 -15.21 25.06 -28.51
N ALA A 11 -13.90 25.27 -28.41
CA ALA A 11 -12.88 24.28 -28.76
C ALA A 11 -12.90 23.08 -27.80
N LEU A 12 -12.92 23.31 -26.48
CA LEU A 12 -13.03 22.28 -25.45
C LEU A 12 -14.34 21.48 -25.59
N GLY A 13 -15.46 22.17 -25.81
CA GLY A 13 -16.74 21.51 -26.08
C GLY A 13 -16.73 20.66 -27.37
N ARG A 14 -15.99 21.07 -28.41
CA ARG A 14 -15.77 20.22 -29.60
C ARG A 14 -14.88 19.00 -29.30
N PHE A 15 -13.83 19.16 -28.50
CA PHE A 15 -12.95 18.07 -28.05
C PHE A 15 -13.73 17.01 -27.26
N LEU A 16 -14.46 17.41 -26.21
CA LEU A 16 -15.22 16.49 -25.35
C LEU A 16 -16.29 15.70 -26.14
N ARG A 17 -17.06 16.39 -27.00
CA ARG A 17 -18.03 15.74 -27.91
C ARG A 17 -17.36 14.80 -28.92
N GLY A 18 -16.10 15.06 -29.29
CA GLY A 18 -15.30 14.20 -30.15
C GLY A 18 -14.83 12.92 -29.47
N VAL A 19 -14.50 12.99 -28.17
CA VAL A 19 -14.15 11.81 -27.35
C VAL A 19 -15.39 10.94 -27.11
N GLN A 20 -16.50 11.53 -26.66
CA GLN A 20 -17.75 10.80 -26.39
C GLN A 20 -18.21 9.96 -27.59
N ARG A 21 -18.31 10.58 -28.78
CA ARG A 21 -18.76 9.91 -30.02
C ARG A 21 -17.89 8.73 -30.48
N ARG A 22 -16.67 8.57 -29.94
CA ARG A 22 -15.81 7.39 -30.19
C ARG A 22 -15.97 6.29 -29.15
N THR A 23 -16.56 6.59 -27.99
CA THR A 23 -16.81 5.61 -26.92
C THR A 23 -18.17 4.89 -26.99
N GLU A 24 -19.06 5.32 -27.90
CA GLU A 24 -20.42 4.79 -28.05
C GLU A 24 -20.54 3.62 -29.07
N GLN A 25 -19.45 3.14 -29.65
CA GLN A 25 -19.49 1.95 -30.52
C GLN A 25 -19.48 0.64 -29.71
N PRO A 26 -20.48 -0.24 -29.87
CA PRO A 26 -20.53 -1.51 -29.15
C PRO A 26 -19.63 -2.58 -29.80
N GLY A 27 -18.48 -2.82 -29.19
CA GLY A 27 -17.75 -4.09 -29.30
C GLY A 27 -16.72 -4.21 -30.43
N LEU A 28 -15.46 -4.23 -30.03
CA LEU A 28 -14.43 -5.05 -30.68
C LEU A 28 -13.76 -5.92 -29.62
N ALA A 29 -14.14 -7.20 -29.58
CA ALA A 29 -13.34 -8.20 -28.90
C ALA A 29 -12.09 -8.47 -29.73
N GLY A 30 -10.90 -8.23 -29.17
CA GLY A 30 -9.67 -8.69 -29.80
C GLY A 30 -9.68 -10.22 -29.92
N PRO A 31 -9.31 -10.80 -31.08
CA PRO A 31 -9.37 -12.25 -31.26
C PRO A 31 -8.39 -12.94 -30.32
N ALA A 32 -8.83 -14.04 -29.70
CA ALA A 32 -7.94 -14.89 -28.91
C ALA A 32 -6.81 -15.45 -29.78
N VAL A 33 -5.57 -15.36 -29.31
CA VAL A 33 -4.40 -15.94 -29.99
C VAL A 33 -4.45 -17.46 -29.81
N GLN A 34 -5.19 -18.13 -30.70
CA GLN A 34 -5.07 -19.57 -30.87
C GLN A 34 -3.69 -19.87 -31.46
N VAL A 35 -2.91 -20.72 -30.77
CA VAL A 35 -1.66 -21.29 -31.29
C VAL A 35 -2.02 -22.47 -32.20
N PRO A 36 -1.84 -22.40 -33.53
CA PRO A 36 -2.26 -23.48 -34.42
C PRO A 36 -1.22 -24.59 -34.42
N GLN A 37 -1.63 -25.82 -34.11
CA GLN A 37 -0.84 -27.01 -34.43
C GLN A 37 -0.84 -27.22 -35.95
N ALA A 38 0.33 -27.36 -36.56
CA ALA A 38 0.45 -27.56 -38.00
C ALA A 38 0.50 -29.04 -38.38
N ARG A 39 -0.43 -29.51 -39.22
CA ARG A 39 -0.29 -30.73 -40.07
C ARG A 39 -1.42 -30.85 -41.11
N GLY A 40 -1.06 -30.82 -42.40
CA GLY A 40 -1.92 -31.17 -43.54
C GLY A 40 -3.03 -30.16 -43.89
N GLU A 41 -3.51 -30.07 -45.13
CA GLU A 41 -2.92 -30.55 -46.39
C GLU A 41 -3.43 -29.69 -47.59
N LEU A 42 -3.02 -30.01 -48.83
CA LEU A 42 -3.14 -29.10 -49.99
C LEU A 42 -4.52 -29.08 -50.66
N GLY A 43 -5.01 -27.87 -51.00
CA GLY A 43 -6.19 -27.67 -51.86
C GLY A 43 -6.18 -26.31 -52.58
N ARG A 44 -6.02 -26.31 -53.91
CA ARG A 44 -6.15 -25.13 -54.80
C ARG A 44 -7.57 -25.06 -55.37
N ILE A 45 -8.06 -23.87 -55.78
CA ILE A 45 -8.46 -23.55 -57.18
C ILE A 45 -9.12 -22.16 -57.38
N ALA A 46 -8.66 -21.48 -58.44
CA ALA A 46 -9.27 -20.45 -59.32
C ALA A 46 -9.84 -19.09 -58.83
N PHE A 47 -9.54 -18.08 -59.67
CA PHE A 47 -10.14 -16.73 -59.75
C PHE A 47 -11.44 -16.71 -60.59
N ARG A 48 -12.22 -15.63 -60.44
CA ARG A 48 -12.85 -14.92 -61.60
C ARG A 48 -12.68 -13.39 -61.46
N ARG A 49 -12.88 -12.65 -62.56
CA ARG A 49 -12.42 -11.26 -62.78
C ARG A 49 -13.32 -10.50 -63.75
N ALA A 50 -13.82 -9.32 -63.36
CA ALA A 50 -14.36 -8.21 -64.19
C ALA A 50 -14.85 -7.09 -63.23
N GLY A 51 -14.82 -5.79 -63.54
CA GLY A 51 -14.27 -5.05 -64.69
C GLY A 51 -14.22 -3.53 -64.40
N GLU A 52 -13.51 -2.77 -65.23
CA GLU A 52 -13.31 -1.29 -65.16
C GLU A 52 -14.33 -0.55 -66.08
N PRO A 53 -14.19 0.75 -66.51
CA PRO A 53 -13.32 1.87 -66.07
C PRO A 53 -13.99 3.28 -65.99
N ALA A 54 -13.27 4.29 -65.44
CA ALA A 54 -13.21 5.74 -65.80
C ALA A 54 -12.59 6.53 -64.61
N ALA A 55 -11.51 7.33 -64.70
CA ALA A 55 -11.15 8.49 -65.55
C ALA A 55 -11.81 9.82 -65.12
N LEU A 56 -11.15 11.00 -65.05
CA LEU A 56 -9.73 11.42 -65.20
C LEU A 56 -9.55 12.90 -64.68
N LEU A 57 -8.38 13.52 -64.92
CA LEU A 57 -8.01 14.96 -64.71
C LEU A 57 -7.61 15.39 -63.26
N GLY A 58 -6.59 16.24 -63.04
CA GLY A 58 -5.50 16.67 -63.94
C GLY A 58 -4.72 17.95 -63.53
N GLY A 59 -3.39 17.84 -63.33
CA GLY A 59 -2.38 18.93 -63.33
C GLY A 59 -2.25 19.82 -62.08
N ASP A 60 -1.30 20.78 -61.97
CA ASP A 60 0.09 20.94 -62.49
C ASP A 60 0.68 22.29 -61.95
N VAL A 61 2.00 22.58 -61.77
CA VAL A 61 3.22 21.80 -61.45
C VAL A 61 4.41 22.76 -61.11
N ARG A 62 5.43 22.30 -60.35
CA ARG A 62 6.77 22.95 -60.10
C ARG A 62 6.75 24.24 -59.24
N ALA A 63 7.86 24.73 -58.64
CA ALA A 63 9.29 24.45 -58.89
C ALA A 63 10.20 24.55 -57.63
N ARG A 64 11.30 23.76 -57.61
CA ARG A 64 12.74 24.11 -57.38
C ARG A 64 13.17 24.86 -56.09
N VAL A 65 14.38 24.75 -55.53
CA VAL A 65 15.63 24.01 -55.84
C VAL A 65 16.49 23.94 -54.55
N ASP A 66 17.29 22.93 -54.21
CA ASP A 66 17.29 21.48 -54.55
C ASP A 66 17.64 20.67 -53.24
N GLU A 67 18.71 19.90 -52.94
CA GLU A 67 19.92 19.40 -53.63
C GLU A 67 20.49 18.08 -52.98
N VAL A 68 21.81 17.93 -52.78
CA VAL A 68 22.55 16.65 -52.54
C VAL A 68 22.59 16.18 -51.06
N GLY A 69 22.57 14.87 -50.75
CA GLY A 69 22.45 13.71 -51.64
C GLY A 69 22.38 12.33 -50.95
N GLY A 70 22.27 11.27 -51.76
CA GLY A 70 22.13 9.87 -51.32
C GLY A 70 23.45 9.08 -51.26
N ALA A 71 23.46 7.74 -51.23
CA ALA A 71 22.33 6.80 -51.32
C ALA A 71 22.67 5.43 -50.66
N HIS A 72 21.65 4.61 -50.39
CA HIS A 72 21.79 3.21 -49.94
C HIS A 72 21.75 2.26 -51.16
N PRO A 73 22.37 1.06 -51.09
CA PRO A 73 21.57 -0.13 -50.78
C PRO A 73 22.31 -1.20 -49.93
N ARG A 74 21.81 -2.44 -49.91
CA ARG A 74 22.22 -3.59 -49.07
C ARG A 74 23.13 -4.59 -49.82
N ALA A 75 23.96 -5.37 -49.10
CA ALA A 75 23.82 -6.85 -48.92
C ALA A 75 25.13 -7.69 -48.83
N LEU A 76 25.07 -8.73 -47.96
CA LEU A 76 25.70 -10.08 -48.03
C LEU A 76 27.21 -10.34 -47.81
N ALA A 77 27.47 -11.57 -47.31
CA ALA A 77 28.72 -12.35 -47.15
C ALA A 77 29.86 -11.76 -46.28
N GLN A 78 30.37 -12.40 -45.21
CA GLN A 78 30.92 -13.76 -44.99
C GLN A 78 32.31 -14.05 -45.60
N PHE A 79 33.35 -14.12 -44.75
CA PHE A 79 34.48 -15.07 -44.75
C PHE A 79 35.26 -14.90 -43.41
N GLY A 80 36.01 -15.85 -42.86
CA GLY A 80 36.30 -17.24 -43.26
C GLY A 80 36.42 -18.16 -42.03
N GLN A 81 36.29 -19.49 -42.16
CA GLN A 81 37.34 -20.49 -42.49
C GLN A 81 38.21 -20.93 -41.29
N ALA A 82 38.71 -22.17 -41.19
CA ALA A 82 38.37 -23.48 -41.81
C ALA A 82 39.21 -24.62 -41.16
N LYS A 83 38.83 -25.89 -41.44
CA LYS A 83 39.43 -27.23 -41.11
C LYS A 83 38.63 -28.03 -40.07
N GLY A 84 38.40 -29.34 -40.22
CA GLY A 84 38.62 -30.22 -41.39
C GLY A 84 39.20 -31.60 -41.03
N GLY A 85 38.40 -32.66 -41.17
CA GLY A 85 38.81 -34.06 -40.99
C GLY A 85 37.67 -35.05 -41.29
N HIS A 86 37.97 -36.19 -41.92
CA HIS A 86 37.01 -37.22 -42.37
C HIS A 86 37.28 -38.58 -41.71
N GLY A 87 36.31 -39.50 -41.71
CA GLY A 87 36.64 -40.94 -41.63
C GLY A 87 35.55 -41.96 -41.26
N LEU A 88 34.69 -42.35 -42.23
CA LEU A 88 34.16 -43.73 -42.44
C LEU A 88 33.37 -44.44 -41.28
N ALA A 89 32.89 -45.68 -41.42
CA ALA A 89 31.85 -46.18 -42.35
C ALA A 89 31.27 -47.56 -41.87
N GLU A 90 30.15 -47.99 -42.48
CA GLU A 90 29.58 -49.36 -42.48
C GLU A 90 28.94 -49.95 -41.20
N GLY A 91 28.03 -50.94 -41.37
CA GLY A 91 27.53 -51.83 -40.30
C GLY A 91 26.01 -51.89 -40.03
N GLY A 92 25.24 -52.64 -40.83
CA GLY A 92 23.92 -53.19 -40.44
C GLY A 92 24.01 -54.72 -40.17
N PRO A 93 22.90 -55.51 -40.17
CA PRO A 93 21.49 -55.13 -40.40
C PRO A 93 20.39 -55.93 -39.61
N LEU A 94 19.11 -55.61 -39.88
CA LEU A 94 17.89 -56.48 -39.92
C LEU A 94 17.26 -57.13 -38.66
N GLY A 95 15.91 -57.12 -38.63
CA GLY A 95 15.02 -57.90 -37.73
C GLY A 95 13.76 -57.12 -37.26
N ARG A 96 12.71 -56.90 -38.06
CA ARG A 96 11.55 -57.79 -38.30
C ARG A 96 10.98 -58.45 -37.03
N LEU A 97 9.68 -58.55 -36.74
CA LEU A 97 8.38 -58.06 -37.27
C LEU A 97 7.32 -58.89 -36.52
N ALA A 98 6.34 -58.29 -35.83
CA ALA A 98 5.09 -58.98 -35.42
C ALA A 98 4.01 -57.95 -35.03
N ALA A 99 2.74 -58.28 -35.27
CA ALA A 99 1.54 -57.52 -34.90
C ALA A 99 0.33 -58.49 -34.79
N VAL A 100 -0.90 -57.96 -34.73
CA VAL A 100 -2.21 -58.67 -34.55
C VAL A 100 -2.51 -59.04 -33.08
N GLY A 101 -3.73 -58.85 -32.54
CA GLY A 101 -4.91 -58.12 -33.07
C GLY A 101 -6.25 -58.59 -32.46
N GLY A 102 -7.29 -57.72 -32.54
CA GLY A 102 -8.69 -57.96 -32.09
C GLY A 102 -9.01 -57.28 -30.73
N ASP A 103 -10.12 -56.55 -30.53
CA ASP A 103 -11.57 -56.79 -30.77
C ASP A 103 -12.23 -57.65 -29.67
N ASP A 104 -13.40 -57.33 -29.10
CA ASP A 104 -14.26 -56.12 -29.20
C ASP A 104 -15.31 -56.09 -28.05
N ARG A 105 -15.92 -54.91 -27.81
CA ARG A 105 -17.29 -54.64 -27.30
C ARG A 105 -17.75 -54.86 -25.84
N ASP A 106 -18.82 -54.09 -25.57
CA ASP A 106 -19.93 -54.19 -24.60
C ASP A 106 -19.80 -53.86 -23.09
N LEU A 107 -20.38 -52.69 -22.75
CA LEU A 107 -20.99 -52.25 -21.48
C LEU A 107 -22.32 -53.01 -21.22
N PRO A 108 -22.87 -53.16 -19.98
CA PRO A 108 -23.26 -51.98 -19.17
C PRO A 108 -23.34 -52.08 -17.62
N VAL A 109 -23.39 -50.89 -17.02
CA VAL A 109 -24.19 -50.43 -15.85
C VAL A 109 -24.87 -51.48 -14.94
N ALA A 110 -24.44 -51.54 -13.66
CA ALA A 110 -25.32 -51.35 -12.49
C ALA A 110 -24.52 -51.33 -11.17
N ALA A 111 -24.96 -50.52 -10.20
CA ALA A 111 -24.64 -50.67 -8.77
C ALA A 111 -25.83 -51.36 -8.07
N PRO A 112 -25.65 -52.04 -6.91
CA PRO A 112 -25.52 -51.30 -5.64
C PRO A 112 -24.57 -51.91 -4.59
N ALA A 113 -24.25 -51.13 -3.56
CA ALA A 113 -23.92 -51.63 -2.22
C ALA A 113 -25.18 -51.56 -1.34
N PRO A 114 -25.34 -52.43 -0.32
CA PRO A 114 -24.78 -52.08 0.99
C PRO A 114 -24.31 -53.28 1.85
N GLY A 115 -23.58 -53.00 2.93
CA GLY A 115 -23.32 -53.98 3.99
C GLY A 115 -22.08 -53.64 4.83
N ALA A 116 -22.26 -53.43 6.14
CA ALA A 116 -21.16 -53.23 7.08
C ALA A 116 -20.77 -54.56 7.76
N GLY A 117 -19.47 -54.74 8.03
CA GLY A 117 -18.95 -55.92 8.75
C GLY A 117 -17.47 -55.70 9.13
N SER A 118 -17.09 -56.11 10.34
CA SER A 118 -15.76 -55.82 10.91
C SER A 118 -14.92 -57.08 11.12
N ALA A 119 -13.60 -56.97 10.92
CA ALA A 119 -12.54 -57.75 11.58
C ALA A 119 -11.16 -57.16 11.23
N ALA A 120 -10.14 -57.34 12.07
CA ALA A 120 -8.79 -56.80 11.84
C ALA A 120 -7.67 -57.73 12.36
N VAL A 121 -6.61 -57.90 11.55
CA VAL A 121 -5.34 -58.64 11.80
C VAL A 121 -4.27 -57.94 10.90
N VAL A 122 -3.10 -57.39 11.29
CA VAL A 122 -2.03 -57.69 12.28
C VAL A 122 -1.04 -58.73 11.74
N LEU A 123 0.22 -58.47 11.35
CA LEU A 123 1.17 -57.32 11.41
C LEU A 123 2.15 -57.46 10.18
N PRO A 124 3.39 -56.89 10.02
CA PRO A 124 4.27 -56.14 10.94
C PRO A 124 4.88 -54.80 10.40
N ARG A 125 5.70 -54.16 11.25
CA ARG A 125 6.58 -53.00 10.95
C ARG A 125 7.98 -53.45 10.52
N LEU A 126 8.74 -52.57 9.85
CA LEU A 126 10.16 -52.17 10.08
C LEU A 126 10.66 -51.34 8.85
N ALA A 127 11.80 -50.64 8.88
CA ALA A 127 12.15 -49.41 9.64
C ALA A 127 13.49 -48.81 9.08
N GLY A 128 13.64 -47.48 9.09
CA GLY A 128 14.86 -46.72 8.72
C GLY A 128 14.47 -45.33 8.19
N HIS A 129 14.99 -44.16 8.63
CA HIS A 129 16.35 -43.69 8.95
C HIS A 129 17.28 -43.60 7.71
N GLN A 130 17.93 -42.47 7.40
CA GLN A 130 17.87 -41.09 7.93
C GLN A 130 18.36 -40.06 6.86
N PRO A 131 18.34 -38.73 7.11
CA PRO A 131 18.45 -37.70 6.05
C PRO A 131 19.83 -37.03 5.89
N VAL A 132 20.07 -36.39 4.73
CA VAL A 132 21.13 -35.38 4.48
C VAL A 132 20.62 -34.37 3.44
N GLY A 133 20.94 -33.07 3.59
CA GLY A 133 20.67 -32.03 2.57
C GLY A 133 20.60 -30.60 3.13
N GLU A 134 21.74 -29.90 3.20
CA GLU A 134 21.82 -28.51 3.68
C GLU A 134 21.49 -27.46 2.60
N PRO A 135 21.07 -26.23 2.98
CA PRO A 135 20.77 -25.17 2.04
C PRO A 135 22.03 -24.44 1.54
N VAL A 136 22.13 -24.21 0.22
CA VAL A 136 23.20 -23.39 -0.37
C VAL A 136 22.87 -21.90 -0.23
N GLY A 137 23.64 -21.19 0.58
CA GLY A 137 23.66 -19.73 0.62
C GLY A 137 24.71 -19.15 -0.35
N ALA A 138 24.39 -18.01 -0.98
CA ALA A 138 25.33 -17.27 -1.81
C ALA A 138 25.13 -15.75 -1.64
N ALA A 139 25.94 -15.12 -0.79
CA ALA A 139 26.02 -13.67 -0.68
C ALA A 139 27.10 -13.13 -1.63
N ALA A 140 26.72 -12.26 -2.58
CA ALA A 140 27.63 -11.66 -3.54
C ALA A 140 28.13 -10.29 -3.05
N LEU A 141 29.24 -10.29 -2.28
CA LEU A 141 29.98 -9.08 -1.93
C LEU A 141 30.72 -8.56 -3.17
N LEU A 142 30.23 -7.46 -3.75
CA LEU A 142 30.80 -6.88 -4.97
C LEU A 142 31.84 -5.80 -4.61
N GLN A 143 33.08 -6.22 -4.36
CA GLN A 143 34.21 -5.30 -4.24
C GLN A 143 34.53 -4.70 -5.62
N VAL A 144 34.31 -3.38 -5.77
CA VAL A 144 34.79 -2.63 -6.94
C VAL A 144 36.19 -2.12 -6.63
N THR A 145 37.19 -2.66 -7.32
CA THR A 145 38.58 -2.18 -7.25
C THR A 145 38.71 -0.85 -7.98
N GLY A 146 39.22 0.19 -7.32
CA GLY A 146 39.56 1.45 -7.96
C GLY A 146 40.71 1.29 -8.98
N ARG A 147 40.67 2.13 -10.02
CA ARG A 147 41.81 2.45 -10.89
C ARG A 147 41.75 3.94 -11.25
N ASP A 148 42.93 4.54 -11.32
CA ASP A 148 43.14 5.97 -11.54
C ASP A 148 43.00 6.41 -13.01
N HIS A 149 43.37 7.68 -13.24
CA HIS A 149 43.42 8.45 -14.49
C HIS A 149 42.13 9.20 -14.85
N THR A 150 42.15 10.50 -15.15
CA THR A 150 43.22 11.53 -15.00
C THR A 150 42.54 12.90 -14.92
N GLY A 151 43.08 13.84 -14.16
CA GLY A 151 42.57 15.22 -14.10
C GLY A 151 43.44 16.19 -14.89
N GLU A 152 42.81 17.12 -15.60
CA GLU A 152 43.44 18.35 -16.08
C GLU A 152 42.89 19.56 -15.31
N ARG A 153 43.77 20.32 -14.66
CA ARG A 153 43.56 21.73 -14.28
C ARG A 153 44.91 22.46 -14.36
N ASP A 154 44.85 23.67 -14.89
CA ASP A 154 46.01 24.54 -15.08
C ASP A 154 46.53 25.11 -13.74
N PRO A 155 47.82 25.42 -13.58
CA PRO A 155 48.41 25.83 -12.31
C PRO A 155 48.60 27.35 -12.19
N ASP A 156 48.34 27.91 -11.00
CA ASP A 156 49.03 29.11 -10.53
C ASP A 156 48.89 29.25 -9.00
N GLY A 157 50.00 29.50 -8.29
CA GLY A 157 50.03 29.63 -6.82
C GLY A 157 51.17 28.83 -6.15
N PRO A 158 52.11 29.48 -5.42
CA PRO A 158 53.35 28.84 -4.99
C PRO A 158 53.25 28.02 -3.70
N LEU A 159 54.04 26.95 -3.63
CA LEU A 159 54.23 26.10 -2.45
C LEU A 159 55.19 26.75 -1.43
N GLY A 160 54.78 26.79 -0.16
CA GLY A 160 55.68 26.89 0.98
C GLY A 160 55.77 25.53 1.67
N GLY A 161 56.95 24.92 1.69
CA GLY A 161 57.14 23.54 2.15
C GLY A 161 57.73 23.41 3.56
N ALA A 162 57.41 22.28 4.21
CA ALA A 162 58.21 21.67 5.27
C ALA A 162 57.87 20.16 5.34
N GLU A 163 58.85 19.30 5.11
CA GLU A 163 58.71 17.85 5.29
C GLU A 163 59.06 17.46 6.73
N GLU A 164 58.32 16.53 7.35
CA GLU A 164 58.92 15.44 8.15
C GLU A 164 57.90 14.35 8.55
N ARG A 165 58.40 13.14 8.85
CA ARG A 165 57.72 12.02 9.57
C ARG A 165 56.61 11.25 8.84
N ALA A 166 56.98 10.64 7.72
CA ALA A 166 56.33 9.40 7.27
C ALA A 166 57.02 8.16 7.88
N ASP A 167 56.57 7.68 9.06
CA ASP A 167 56.99 6.36 9.58
C ASP A 167 56.02 5.74 10.61
N ALA A 168 54.75 5.51 10.22
CA ALA A 168 53.69 5.05 11.14
C ALA A 168 52.70 3.99 10.59
N HIS A 169 52.86 3.50 9.35
CA HIS A 169 51.86 2.62 8.70
C HIS A 169 52.42 1.30 8.15
N GLN A 170 53.15 0.52 8.98
CA GLN A 170 53.48 -0.88 8.63
C GLN A 170 53.43 -1.89 9.79
N ARG A 171 52.73 -1.58 10.90
CA ARG A 171 52.52 -2.52 12.04
C ARG A 171 51.07 -2.57 12.55
N ALA A 172 50.10 -2.71 11.64
CA ALA A 172 48.68 -2.88 11.99
C ALA A 172 47.97 -4.08 11.32
N GLY A 173 48.60 -4.74 10.33
CA GLY A 173 47.97 -5.84 9.57
C GLY A 173 48.06 -7.24 10.18
N GLY A 174 48.78 -7.42 11.30
CA GLY A 174 49.19 -8.75 11.80
C GLY A 174 48.39 -9.33 12.97
N GLN A 175 47.46 -8.59 13.58
CA GLN A 175 47.00 -8.90 14.95
C GLN A 175 45.47 -9.08 15.12
N LEU A 176 44.68 -8.97 14.06
CA LEU A 176 43.23 -9.28 14.09
C LEU A 176 42.89 -10.75 13.74
N GLY A 177 43.79 -11.46 13.05
CA GLY A 177 43.57 -12.83 12.59
C GLY A 177 43.70 -13.96 13.62
N ARG A 178 43.80 -13.67 14.93
CA ARG A 178 43.96 -14.69 15.99
C ARG A 178 43.01 -14.57 17.19
N VAL A 179 42.27 -13.48 17.35
CA VAL A 179 41.36 -13.30 18.50
C VAL A 179 40.01 -14.02 18.27
N MET A 180 39.50 -14.00 17.04
CA MET A 180 38.24 -14.67 16.67
C MET A 180 38.27 -16.22 16.72
N ALA A 181 39.43 -16.83 17.00
CA ALA A 181 39.60 -18.28 16.99
C ALA A 181 39.56 -18.94 18.39
N GLN A 182 39.41 -18.18 19.48
CA GLN A 182 39.41 -18.74 20.84
C GLN A 182 38.11 -18.52 21.64
N GLN A 183 37.24 -17.58 21.27
CA GLN A 183 35.97 -17.36 21.97
C GLN A 183 34.84 -18.33 21.55
N GLY A 184 35.01 -19.10 20.48
CA GLY A 184 34.03 -20.09 20.01
C GLY A 184 34.03 -21.43 20.76
N ALA A 185 34.86 -21.61 21.79
CA ALA A 185 35.11 -22.92 22.41
C ALA A 185 34.64 -23.08 23.88
N GLU A 186 34.21 -22.00 24.54
CA GLU A 186 33.88 -22.03 25.99
C GLU A 186 32.37 -21.95 26.30
N HIS A 187 31.51 -21.61 25.34
CA HIS A 187 30.07 -21.45 25.58
C HIS A 187 29.30 -22.78 25.73
N ASP A 188 29.85 -23.90 25.24
CA ASP A 188 29.16 -25.20 25.16
C ASP A 188 29.36 -26.14 26.36
N ARG A 189 29.92 -25.64 27.48
CA ARG A 189 30.09 -26.43 28.72
C ARG A 189 29.13 -26.05 29.87
N ALA A 190 28.20 -25.13 29.64
CA ALA A 190 27.34 -24.55 30.68
C ALA A 190 25.89 -25.09 30.74
N ARG A 191 25.59 -26.27 30.16
CA ARG A 191 24.27 -26.93 30.31
C ARG A 191 24.40 -28.43 30.59
N GLY A 192 24.39 -28.80 31.87
CA GLY A 192 24.37 -30.19 32.31
C GLY A 192 23.63 -30.38 33.64
N GLN A 193 22.63 -31.26 33.63
CA GLN A 193 22.00 -31.92 34.78
C GLN A 193 21.23 -31.05 35.81
N ARG A 194 19.92 -31.31 35.91
CA ARG A 194 19.15 -31.24 37.17
C ARG A 194 18.46 -32.60 37.38
N PRO A 195 18.38 -33.13 38.61
CA PRO A 195 17.78 -34.42 38.89
C PRO A 195 16.24 -34.37 38.89
N GLN A 196 15.62 -35.55 38.92
CA GLN A 196 14.17 -35.76 38.95
C GLN A 196 13.56 -35.39 40.33
N GLY A 197 12.27 -35.03 40.33
CA GLY A 197 11.44 -34.89 41.53
C GLY A 197 10.06 -35.51 41.28
N GLU A 198 9.46 -36.13 42.30
CA GLU A 198 8.33 -37.04 42.12
C GLU A 198 6.93 -36.44 42.35
N ARG A 199 6.00 -36.94 41.53
CA ARG A 199 4.52 -37.05 41.66
C ARG A 199 3.83 -36.50 42.93
N SER A 200 2.98 -35.49 42.72
CA SER A 200 1.55 -35.48 43.11
C SER A 200 0.86 -34.24 42.50
N GLY A 201 -0.47 -34.15 42.27
CA GLY A 201 -1.53 -35.15 42.34
C GLY A 201 -2.85 -34.55 42.88
N VAL A 202 -3.95 -34.58 42.09
CA VAL A 202 -5.32 -34.10 42.44
C VAL A 202 -5.45 -32.55 42.52
N VAL A 203 -6.63 -31.90 42.42
CA VAL A 203 -7.60 -31.76 41.29
C VAL A 203 -8.76 -30.82 41.74
N HIS A 204 -9.28 -29.96 40.83
CA HIS A 204 -10.50 -29.12 40.96
C HIS A 204 -10.53 -27.94 41.96
N GLY A 205 -11.32 -26.89 41.63
CA GLY A 205 -11.74 -25.82 42.57
C GLY A 205 -12.07 -24.46 41.93
N TYR A 206 -13.36 -24.12 41.79
CA TYR A 206 -13.84 -22.75 41.48
C TYR A 206 -14.04 -21.93 42.76
N ALA A 207 -13.74 -20.61 42.77
CA ALA A 207 -14.49 -19.58 43.51
C ALA A 207 -14.03 -18.14 43.18
N LYS A 208 -14.83 -17.14 43.59
CA LYS A 208 -14.60 -15.68 43.44
C LYS A 208 -14.04 -15.03 44.73
N PRO A 209 -13.45 -13.81 44.67
CA PRO A 209 -12.82 -13.15 45.82
C PRO A 209 -13.79 -12.28 46.65
N TYR A 210 -13.38 -11.91 47.88
CA TYR A 210 -13.47 -10.55 48.47
C TYR A 210 -12.71 -10.48 49.84
N PRO A 211 -12.55 -9.32 50.52
CA PRO A 211 -11.30 -9.00 51.22
C PRO A 211 -11.40 -8.84 52.75
N LEU A 212 -10.25 -8.72 53.42
CA LEU A 212 -10.15 -8.23 54.81
C LEU A 212 -8.98 -7.25 54.98
N GLN A 213 -9.19 -6.26 55.85
CA GLN A 213 -8.21 -5.26 56.30
C GLN A 213 -7.72 -5.57 57.74
N PHE A 214 -6.94 -4.64 58.31
CA PHE A 214 -6.55 -4.51 59.72
C PHE A 214 -5.41 -5.42 60.22
N PRO A 215 -4.68 -5.02 61.29
CA PRO A 215 -4.17 -3.67 61.54
C PRO A 215 -2.67 -3.67 61.97
N ILE A 216 -2.09 -2.48 62.15
CA ILE A 216 -0.70 -2.30 62.63
C ILE A 216 -0.67 -2.11 64.16
N ALA A 217 0.22 -2.82 64.86
CA ALA A 217 0.64 -2.50 66.23
C ALA A 217 2.10 -2.97 66.47
N HIS A 218 2.83 -2.31 67.37
CA HIS A 218 4.28 -2.49 67.57
C HIS A 218 4.66 -3.64 68.51
N TYR A 219 5.85 -4.22 68.28
CA TYR A 219 6.79 -4.64 69.33
C TYR A 219 8.23 -4.24 68.94
N GLY A 220 9.11 -4.06 69.93
CA GLY A 220 10.34 -3.29 69.77
C GLY A 220 11.68 -4.04 69.83
N SER A 221 12.70 -3.40 69.24
CA SER A 221 14.13 -3.47 69.57
C SER A 221 14.81 -4.85 69.76
N VAL A 222 15.50 -5.30 68.71
CA VAL A 222 16.77 -6.05 68.80
C VAL A 222 17.77 -5.37 67.84
N ARG A 223 19.03 -5.17 68.27
CA ARG A 223 20.11 -4.66 67.40
C ARG A 223 20.88 -5.80 66.73
N PRO A 224 20.94 -5.89 65.40
CA PRO A 224 21.98 -6.63 64.68
C PRO A 224 23.26 -5.77 64.50
N PRO A 225 24.42 -6.38 64.18
CA PRO A 225 25.71 -5.68 64.12
C PRO A 225 26.06 -5.10 62.73
N GLY A 226 26.97 -4.12 62.73
CA GLY A 226 27.95 -3.82 61.66
C GLY A 226 27.45 -3.65 60.22
N ARG A 227 27.40 -2.40 59.72
CA ARG A 227 27.27 -2.12 58.27
C ARG A 227 28.44 -2.74 57.47
N PRO A 228 28.18 -3.50 56.40
CA PRO A 228 29.11 -3.61 55.27
C PRO A 228 29.29 -2.26 54.56
N ARG A 229 30.35 -2.11 53.76
CA ARG A 229 30.58 -0.90 52.95
C ARG A 229 29.65 -0.88 51.72
N GLU A 230 28.59 -0.08 51.76
CA GLU A 230 27.74 0.17 50.58
C GLU A 230 28.52 0.90 49.46
N THR A 231 29.48 1.76 49.81
CA THR A 231 30.27 2.57 48.86
C THR A 231 31.02 1.74 47.81
N ALA A 232 31.41 0.51 48.13
CA ALA A 232 32.22 -0.33 47.24
C ALA A 232 31.46 -0.80 45.99
N ASN A 233 30.13 -0.92 46.04
CA ASN A 233 29.34 -1.34 44.87
C ASN A 233 29.10 -0.19 43.89
N GLU A 234 28.94 1.05 44.37
CA GLU A 234 28.78 2.22 43.51
C GLU A 234 30.10 2.54 42.77
N GLU A 235 31.23 2.51 43.49
CA GLU A 235 32.57 2.64 42.89
C GLU A 235 32.85 1.53 41.86
N MET A 236 32.47 0.29 42.15
CA MET A 236 32.67 -0.85 41.23
C MET A 236 31.74 -0.81 40.01
N SER A 237 30.53 -0.25 40.14
CA SER A 237 29.65 0.01 39.00
C SER A 237 30.22 1.11 38.09
N ALA A 238 30.76 2.18 38.68
CA ALA A 238 31.40 3.27 37.92
C ALA A 238 32.63 2.77 37.12
N MET A 239 33.42 1.84 37.66
CA MET A 239 34.57 1.24 36.96
C MET A 239 34.21 0.27 35.82
N SER A 240 32.93 -0.01 35.55
CA SER A 240 32.49 -0.94 34.49
C SER A 240 32.02 -0.25 33.20
N ALA A 241 31.81 1.07 33.21
CA ALA A 241 31.38 1.82 32.04
C ALA A 241 32.55 2.09 31.07
N THR A 242 32.41 1.69 29.80
CA THR A 242 33.45 1.92 28.78
C THR A 242 33.40 3.30 28.14
N HIS A 243 32.26 3.98 28.21
CA HIS A 243 31.99 5.31 27.66
C HIS A 243 30.72 5.90 28.28
N GLU A 244 30.49 7.20 28.04
CA GLU A 244 29.23 7.88 28.35
C GLU A 244 28.34 7.96 27.10
N VAL A 245 27.03 7.75 27.24
CA VAL A 245 26.07 7.79 26.12
C VAL A 245 25.54 9.21 25.95
N LEU A 246 26.21 9.99 25.11
CA LEU A 246 25.88 11.39 24.82
C LEU A 246 25.19 11.56 23.45
N ASN A 247 24.65 12.77 23.21
CA ASN A 247 24.14 13.24 21.92
C ASN A 247 23.02 12.35 21.32
N GLN A 248 22.14 11.79 22.15
CA GLN A 248 20.97 11.04 21.71
C GLN A 248 19.72 11.93 21.76
N ALA A 249 18.85 11.83 20.75
CA ALA A 249 17.54 12.45 20.80
C ALA A 249 16.63 11.70 21.80
N PRO A 250 15.84 12.39 22.64
CA PRO A 250 14.84 11.76 23.50
C PRO A 250 13.71 11.14 22.66
N PRO A 251 12.95 10.15 23.17
CA PRO A 251 11.80 9.61 22.46
C PRO A 251 10.71 10.66 22.20
N LEU A 252 10.14 10.68 20.98
CA LEU A 252 9.02 11.56 20.61
C LEU A 252 7.70 10.99 21.15
N VAL A 253 7.37 11.31 22.41
CA VAL A 253 6.14 10.87 23.09
C VAL A 253 5.42 12.04 23.76
N GLY A 254 4.10 11.97 23.88
CA GLY A 254 3.29 13.00 24.56
C GLY A 254 2.97 14.22 23.68
N PHE A 255 3.14 14.12 22.37
CA PHE A 255 2.79 15.16 21.40
C PHE A 255 1.38 14.93 20.81
N SER A 256 0.83 15.92 20.11
CA SER A 256 -0.42 15.79 19.34
C SER A 256 -0.15 15.54 17.85
N THR A 257 -0.64 14.42 17.30
CA THR A 257 -0.60 14.17 15.84
C THR A 257 -1.57 15.08 15.08
N ALA A 258 -2.62 15.57 15.74
CA ALA A 258 -3.62 16.48 15.18
C ALA A 258 -3.17 17.95 15.14
N ASP A 259 -2.10 18.32 15.86
CA ASP A 259 -1.58 19.69 15.88
C ASP A 259 -0.73 19.96 14.63
N GLU A 260 -1.46 20.08 13.53
CA GLU A 260 -1.00 20.39 12.18
C GLU A 260 -1.90 21.49 11.61
N PRO A 261 -1.37 22.68 11.32
CA PRO A 261 -2.17 23.79 10.85
C PRO A 261 -3.02 23.46 9.63
N ALA A 262 -2.46 22.82 8.60
CA ALA A 262 -3.19 22.47 7.37
C ALA A 262 -4.42 21.57 7.61
N LEU A 263 -4.34 20.62 8.55
CA LEU A 263 -5.45 19.75 8.95
C LEU A 263 -6.59 20.56 9.60
N LEU A 264 -6.22 21.41 10.56
CA LEU A 264 -7.14 22.18 11.40
C LEU A 264 -7.76 23.37 10.65
N GLU A 265 -6.95 24.04 9.82
CA GLU A 265 -7.38 25.10 8.90
C GLU A 265 -8.37 24.55 7.87
N ALA A 266 -8.13 23.34 7.32
CA ALA A 266 -9.07 22.67 6.40
C ALA A 266 -10.39 22.27 7.08
N LEU A 267 -10.34 21.69 8.29
CA LEU A 267 -11.55 21.38 9.07
C LEU A 267 -12.45 22.61 9.24
N ARG A 268 -11.87 23.75 9.66
CA ARG A 268 -12.62 25.00 9.85
C ARG A 268 -13.16 25.56 8.53
N ARG A 269 -12.35 25.53 7.47
CA ARG A 269 -12.69 26.09 6.14
C ARG A 269 -13.85 25.35 5.46
N HIS A 270 -13.91 24.04 5.61
CA HIS A 270 -14.85 23.17 4.89
C HIS A 270 -15.94 22.57 5.81
N GLY A 271 -16.40 23.33 6.82
CA GLY A 271 -17.56 23.00 7.66
C GLY A 271 -17.32 21.99 8.80
N GLY A 272 -16.28 21.17 8.74
CA GLY A 272 -15.91 20.18 9.76
C GLY A 272 -15.39 20.74 11.09
N GLY A 273 -15.39 22.06 11.30
CA GLY A 273 -14.83 22.71 12.50
C GLY A 273 -15.46 22.25 13.83
N TRP A 274 -16.70 21.75 13.82
CA TRP A 274 -17.34 21.15 15.00
C TRP A 274 -16.60 19.91 15.52
N GLY A 275 -15.88 19.20 14.64
CA GLY A 275 -15.13 17.99 14.99
C GLY A 275 -13.71 18.26 15.50
N GLU A 276 -13.24 19.51 15.53
CA GLU A 276 -11.83 19.82 15.87
C GLU A 276 -11.43 19.26 17.24
N ARG A 277 -12.30 19.34 18.26
CA ARG A 277 -12.03 18.78 19.59
C ARG A 277 -11.84 17.26 19.53
N GLU A 278 -12.73 16.54 18.85
CA GLU A 278 -12.65 15.06 18.73
C GLU A 278 -11.39 14.63 17.94
N VAL A 279 -10.95 15.44 16.97
CA VAL A 279 -9.71 15.20 16.21
C VAL A 279 -8.47 15.47 17.08
N ARG A 280 -8.46 16.51 17.90
CA ARG A 280 -7.38 16.81 18.86
C ARG A 280 -7.25 15.77 19.97
N GLU A 281 -8.38 15.32 20.53
CA GLU A 281 -8.41 14.28 21.55
C GLU A 281 -7.83 12.95 21.02
N LEU A 282 -8.16 12.58 19.78
CA LEU A 282 -7.48 11.46 19.09
C LEU A 282 -6.01 11.74 18.80
N GLY A 283 -5.64 12.96 18.45
CA GLY A 283 -4.27 13.32 18.10
C GLY A 283 -3.31 13.26 19.28
N ALA A 284 -3.72 13.76 20.44
CA ALA A 284 -3.01 13.60 21.70
C ALA A 284 -2.92 12.12 22.12
N ARG A 285 -4.02 11.36 21.94
CA ARG A 285 -4.03 9.92 22.23
C ARG A 285 -3.08 9.15 21.30
N ALA A 286 -3.01 9.47 20.01
CA ALA A 286 -2.12 8.84 19.03
C ALA A 286 -0.63 9.10 19.31
N GLY A 287 -0.25 10.31 19.75
CA GLY A 287 1.12 10.64 20.12
C GLY A 287 1.53 10.19 21.53
N SER A 288 0.61 9.60 22.32
CA SER A 288 0.89 9.08 23.67
C SER A 288 1.79 7.83 23.64
N ALA A 289 2.59 7.64 24.69
CA ALA A 289 3.43 6.46 24.84
C ALA A 289 2.62 5.15 24.91
N GLU A 290 1.38 5.18 25.44
CA GLU A 290 0.49 4.03 25.49
C GLU A 290 0.14 3.52 24.09
N VAL A 291 -0.35 4.41 23.21
CA VAL A 291 -0.76 4.00 21.86
C VAL A 291 0.44 3.70 20.96
N GLN A 292 1.57 4.37 21.17
CA GLN A 292 2.82 4.00 20.49
C GLN A 292 3.27 2.58 20.88
N ASP A 293 3.17 2.18 22.16
CA ASP A 293 3.47 0.80 22.55
C ASP A 293 2.46 -0.21 21.99
N TRP A 294 1.16 0.12 21.96
CA TRP A 294 0.16 -0.73 21.29
C TRP A 294 0.50 -0.93 19.81
N ALA A 295 0.91 0.14 19.13
CA ALA A 295 1.29 0.12 17.73
C ALA A 295 2.57 -0.66 17.44
N ARG A 296 3.51 -0.67 18.40
CA ARG A 296 4.73 -1.50 18.38
C ARG A 296 4.37 -2.97 18.59
N MET A 297 3.66 -3.27 19.68
CA MET A 297 3.24 -4.62 20.06
C MET A 297 2.42 -5.31 18.96
N ALA A 298 1.52 -4.60 18.28
CA ALA A 298 0.68 -5.15 17.20
C ALA A 298 1.46 -5.51 15.92
N GLU A 299 2.58 -4.85 15.62
CA GLU A 299 3.43 -5.15 14.45
C GLU A 299 4.50 -6.23 14.77
N GLU A 300 5.03 -6.23 15.99
CA GLU A 300 5.96 -7.25 16.52
C GLU A 300 5.31 -8.62 16.72
N HIS A 301 4.04 -8.64 17.14
CA HIS A 301 3.24 -9.84 17.38
C HIS A 301 2.15 -9.98 16.31
N PRO A 302 2.52 -10.28 15.05
CA PRO A 302 1.59 -10.33 13.95
C PRO A 302 0.57 -11.47 14.13
N PRO A 303 -0.63 -11.37 13.52
CA PRO A 303 -1.72 -12.30 13.79
C PRO A 303 -1.43 -13.75 13.38
N VAL A 304 -1.94 -14.70 14.16
CA VAL A 304 -1.70 -16.14 14.00
C VAL A 304 -2.97 -16.84 13.52
N LEU A 305 -2.87 -17.61 12.43
CA LEU A 305 -3.98 -18.38 11.88
C LEU A 305 -4.06 -19.79 12.50
N HIS A 306 -5.18 -20.05 13.15
CA HIS A 306 -5.57 -21.36 13.66
C HIS A 306 -6.57 -21.97 12.67
N THR A 307 -6.10 -22.82 11.76
CA THR A 307 -6.99 -23.51 10.80
C THR A 307 -7.84 -24.59 11.48
N HIS A 308 -7.32 -25.24 12.53
CA HIS A 308 -7.98 -26.33 13.25
C HIS A 308 -7.84 -26.19 14.77
N ASP A 309 -8.76 -26.79 15.53
CA ASP A 309 -8.66 -26.92 16.98
C ASP A 309 -7.75 -28.09 17.41
N ARG A 310 -7.55 -28.23 18.73
CA ARG A 310 -6.73 -29.30 19.34
C ARG A 310 -7.28 -30.71 19.18
N TYR A 311 -8.48 -30.89 18.61
CA TYR A 311 -9.11 -32.18 18.34
C TYR A 311 -9.12 -32.52 16.84
N GLY A 312 -8.74 -31.56 15.97
CA GLY A 312 -8.73 -31.71 14.52
C GLY A 312 -9.99 -31.19 13.80
N HIS A 313 -10.91 -30.52 14.49
CA HIS A 313 -12.01 -29.82 13.81
C HIS A 313 -11.48 -28.55 13.15
N ARG A 314 -11.96 -28.23 11.95
CA ARG A 314 -11.59 -26.99 11.26
C ARG A 314 -12.29 -25.79 11.90
N VAL A 315 -11.54 -24.73 12.21
CA VAL A 315 -12.05 -23.52 12.89
C VAL A 315 -11.76 -22.20 12.18
N ASP A 316 -10.75 -22.11 11.31
CA ASP A 316 -10.55 -20.92 10.45
C ASP A 316 -10.58 -19.58 11.21
N GLU A 317 -9.91 -19.51 12.37
CA GLU A 317 -9.80 -18.30 13.20
C GLU A 317 -8.41 -17.66 13.09
N VAL A 318 -8.35 -16.34 13.30
CA VAL A 318 -7.08 -15.61 13.42
C VAL A 318 -7.03 -14.93 14.77
N GLU A 319 -6.03 -15.30 15.56
CA GLU A 319 -5.68 -14.69 16.84
C GLU A 319 -4.85 -13.43 16.60
N TYR A 320 -5.18 -12.35 17.32
CA TYR A 320 -4.47 -11.06 17.27
C TYR A 320 -3.94 -10.72 18.67
N HIS A 321 -2.81 -10.03 18.75
CA HIS A 321 -2.33 -9.47 20.01
C HIS A 321 -3.34 -8.43 20.56
N PRO A 322 -3.64 -8.37 21.89
CA PRO A 322 -4.64 -7.47 22.45
C PRO A 322 -4.52 -5.99 22.04
N ALA A 323 -3.30 -5.52 21.81
CA ALA A 323 -3.02 -4.17 21.29
C ALA A 323 -3.77 -3.83 20.00
N TYR A 324 -3.93 -4.79 19.07
CA TYR A 324 -4.73 -4.60 17.86
C TYR A 324 -6.21 -4.35 18.18
N HIS A 325 -6.76 -5.08 19.16
CA HIS A 325 -8.14 -4.89 19.61
C HIS A 325 -8.33 -3.55 20.34
N GLN A 326 -7.30 -3.06 21.05
CA GLN A 326 -7.31 -1.72 21.66
C GLN A 326 -7.32 -0.63 20.59
N LEU A 327 -6.44 -0.70 19.57
CA LEU A 327 -6.41 0.23 18.43
C LEU A 327 -7.75 0.24 17.66
N MET A 328 -8.29 -0.94 17.33
CA MET A 328 -9.61 -1.09 16.70
C MET A 328 -10.73 -0.48 17.55
N GLY A 329 -10.69 -0.65 18.88
CA GLY A 329 -11.62 -0.01 19.81
C GLY A 329 -11.67 1.50 19.63
N VAL A 330 -10.52 2.18 19.71
CA VAL A 330 -10.45 3.64 19.56
C VAL A 330 -10.98 4.12 18.21
N ALA A 331 -10.62 3.44 17.12
CA ALA A 331 -11.05 3.81 15.77
C ALA A 331 -12.56 3.60 15.55
N VAL A 332 -13.15 2.58 16.18
CA VAL A 332 -14.59 2.31 16.12
C VAL A 332 -15.38 3.26 17.01
N GLU A 333 -14.99 3.45 18.27
CA GLU A 333 -15.62 4.35 19.25
C GLU A 333 -15.66 5.81 18.75
N SER A 334 -14.56 6.28 18.16
CA SER A 334 -14.48 7.63 17.56
C SER A 334 -15.23 7.76 16.22
N GLY A 335 -15.77 6.66 15.69
CA GLY A 335 -16.66 6.62 14.53
C GLY A 335 -15.97 6.51 13.16
N GLN A 336 -14.65 6.29 13.11
CA GLN A 336 -13.86 6.32 11.86
C GLN A 336 -14.30 5.24 10.85
N HIS A 337 -14.77 4.10 11.36
CA HIS A 337 -15.14 2.91 10.61
C HIS A 337 -16.39 3.07 9.72
N ALA A 338 -17.40 3.88 10.10
CA ALA A 338 -18.53 4.20 9.20
C ALA A 338 -19.50 5.29 9.71
N ALA A 339 -19.33 5.83 10.92
CA ALA A 339 -20.36 6.66 11.57
C ALA A 339 -20.70 7.98 10.84
N ALA A 340 -19.89 8.41 9.87
CA ALA A 340 -20.20 9.54 8.98
C ALA A 340 -21.43 9.28 8.08
N TRP A 341 -21.68 8.03 7.66
CA TRP A 341 -22.80 7.69 6.78
C TRP A 341 -24.18 7.84 7.44
N SER A 342 -24.21 7.95 8.77
CA SER A 342 -25.41 8.17 9.59
C SER A 342 -25.39 9.53 10.31
N GLU A 343 -24.48 10.42 9.91
CA GLU A 343 -24.31 11.76 10.47
C GLU A 343 -24.89 12.80 9.51
N SER A 344 -25.71 13.73 10.01
CA SER A 344 -26.37 14.76 9.18
C SER A 344 -25.71 16.14 9.29
N ARG A 345 -24.68 16.30 10.12
CA ARG A 345 -23.89 17.54 10.21
C ARG A 345 -22.97 17.69 8.99
N PRO A 346 -22.96 18.84 8.29
CA PRO A 346 -22.01 19.10 7.21
C PRO A 346 -20.55 18.89 7.65
N GLY A 347 -19.72 18.36 6.76
CA GLY A 347 -18.32 18.04 7.09
C GLY A 347 -18.14 16.73 7.86
N ALA A 348 -19.13 15.83 7.87
CA ALA A 348 -19.05 14.52 8.52
C ALA A 348 -17.93 13.63 7.94
N HIS A 349 -17.80 13.60 6.62
CA HIS A 349 -16.79 12.79 5.92
C HIS A 349 -15.40 13.39 6.10
N LEU A 350 -15.28 14.72 6.07
CA LEU A 350 -14.08 15.48 6.41
C LEU A 350 -13.64 15.28 7.87
N VAL A 351 -14.55 15.35 8.84
CA VAL A 351 -14.22 15.07 10.25
C VAL A 351 -13.77 13.63 10.41
N ARG A 352 -14.45 12.66 9.78
CA ARG A 352 -14.03 11.25 9.78
C ARG A 352 -12.65 11.07 9.13
N ALA A 353 -12.36 11.76 8.03
CA ALA A 353 -11.06 11.75 7.37
C ALA A 353 -9.95 12.34 8.25
N ALA A 354 -10.20 13.45 8.94
CA ALA A 354 -9.24 14.07 9.85
C ALA A 354 -8.96 13.22 11.10
N LYS A 355 -9.98 12.52 11.63
CA LYS A 355 -9.80 11.53 12.71
C LYS A 355 -8.93 10.35 12.28
N PHE A 356 -9.22 9.79 11.10
CA PHE A 356 -8.46 8.69 10.50
C PHE A 356 -7.00 9.11 10.25
N TYR A 357 -6.80 10.31 9.69
CA TYR A 357 -5.49 10.93 9.48
C TYR A 357 -4.68 11.08 10.78
N ALA A 358 -5.30 11.57 11.85
CA ALA A 358 -4.62 11.78 13.13
C ALA A 358 -4.24 10.45 13.80
N PHE A 359 -5.12 9.45 13.77
CA PHE A 359 -4.91 8.18 14.46
C PHE A 359 -3.99 7.20 13.71
N ALA A 360 -4.07 7.17 12.37
CA ALA A 360 -3.23 6.29 11.53
C ALA A 360 -1.72 6.61 11.59
N GLN A 361 -1.33 7.78 12.12
CA GLN A 361 0.08 8.13 12.36
C GLN A 361 0.75 7.27 13.44
N ALA A 362 -0.03 6.71 14.38
CA ALA A 362 0.51 5.80 15.39
C ALA A 362 0.64 4.37 14.85
N GLU A 363 -0.45 3.85 14.25
CA GLU A 363 -0.53 2.51 13.67
C GLU A 363 -1.43 2.54 12.42
N PRO A 364 -0.92 2.17 11.22
CA PRO A 364 -1.68 2.24 9.97
C PRO A 364 -2.44 0.94 9.63
N GLY A 365 -2.05 -0.21 10.15
CA GLY A 365 -2.55 -1.51 9.72
C GLY A 365 -3.99 -1.80 10.12
N HIS A 366 -4.38 -1.48 11.35
CA HIS A 366 -5.78 -1.53 11.79
C HIS A 366 -6.66 -0.58 10.97
N GLY A 367 -6.08 0.44 10.31
CA GLY A 367 -6.78 1.32 9.38
C GLY A 367 -7.39 0.58 8.17
N CYS A 368 -6.90 -0.62 7.82
CA CYS A 368 -7.42 -1.41 6.70
C CYS A 368 -8.89 -1.87 6.90
N PRO A 369 -9.27 -2.60 7.96
CA PRO A 369 -10.68 -2.91 8.25
C PRO A 369 -11.54 -1.66 8.52
N ILE A 370 -10.98 -0.60 9.10
CA ILE A 370 -11.67 0.69 9.32
C ILE A 370 -12.06 1.33 7.97
N SER A 371 -11.16 1.31 6.99
CA SER A 371 -11.42 1.76 5.62
C SER A 371 -12.39 0.86 4.86
N MET A 372 -12.23 -0.47 4.97
CA MET A 372 -13.14 -1.42 4.30
C MET A 372 -14.57 -1.39 4.84
N THR A 373 -14.73 -1.16 6.16
CA THR A 373 -16.06 -0.97 6.78
C THR A 373 -16.71 0.31 6.28
N TYR A 374 -15.93 1.39 6.17
CA TYR A 374 -16.41 2.68 5.68
C TYR A 374 -16.86 2.58 4.23
N ALA A 375 -16.09 1.88 3.41
CA ALA A 375 -16.35 1.70 2.00
C ALA A 375 -17.48 0.69 1.68
N ALA A 376 -17.80 -0.24 2.59
CA ALA A 376 -18.85 -1.22 2.36
C ALA A 376 -20.25 -0.59 2.28
N VAL A 377 -20.51 0.47 3.04
CA VAL A 377 -21.82 1.14 3.13
C VAL A 377 -22.35 1.61 1.75
N PRO A 378 -21.65 2.47 0.98
CA PRO A 378 -22.17 2.97 -0.30
C PRO A 378 -22.39 1.87 -1.36
N ALA A 379 -21.60 0.79 -1.34
CA ALA A 379 -21.85 -0.36 -2.22
C ALA A 379 -23.05 -1.20 -1.74
N LEU A 380 -23.25 -1.35 -0.43
CA LEU A 380 -24.36 -2.08 0.16
C LEU A 380 -25.71 -1.39 -0.07
N ARG A 381 -25.76 -0.05 -0.10
CA ARG A 381 -26.94 0.75 -0.44
C ARG A 381 -27.54 0.43 -1.83
N ALA A 382 -26.82 -0.29 -2.69
CA ALA A 382 -27.35 -0.84 -3.95
C ALA A 382 -28.30 -2.04 -3.77
N GLU A 383 -28.48 -2.56 -2.55
CA GLU A 383 -29.50 -3.56 -2.19
C GLU A 383 -30.20 -3.12 -0.88
N PRO A 384 -31.28 -2.30 -0.97
CA PRO A 384 -31.83 -1.58 0.18
C PRO A 384 -32.27 -2.44 1.37
N GLU A 385 -32.76 -3.67 1.13
CA GLU A 385 -33.17 -4.58 2.19
C GLU A 385 -31.99 -5.06 3.04
N LEU A 386 -30.82 -5.27 2.41
CA LEU A 386 -29.59 -5.59 3.14
C LEU A 386 -29.03 -4.34 3.83
N ALA A 387 -29.05 -3.18 3.17
CA ALA A 387 -28.59 -1.92 3.76
C ALA A 387 -29.36 -1.59 5.05
N ALA A 388 -30.69 -1.71 5.06
CA ALA A 388 -31.53 -1.44 6.23
C ALA A 388 -31.16 -2.29 7.47
N GLY A 389 -30.72 -3.54 7.28
CA GLY A 389 -30.31 -4.43 8.38
C GLY A 389 -28.85 -4.27 8.82
N TYR A 390 -27.93 -4.07 7.87
CA TYR A 390 -26.49 -4.09 8.14
C TYR A 390 -25.87 -2.70 8.31
N GLU A 391 -26.33 -1.65 7.61
CA GLU A 391 -25.75 -0.31 7.68
C GLU A 391 -25.74 0.30 9.10
N PRO A 392 -26.85 0.22 9.90
CA PRO A 392 -26.84 0.75 11.26
C PRO A 392 -25.81 0.07 12.18
N LEU A 393 -25.50 -1.20 11.91
CA LEU A 393 -24.50 -1.98 12.66
C LEU A 393 -23.07 -1.75 12.14
N LEU A 394 -22.90 -1.48 10.85
CA LEU A 394 -21.63 -1.04 10.28
C LEU A 394 -21.23 0.35 10.76
N ALA A 395 -22.19 1.25 11.02
CA ALA A 395 -21.95 2.58 11.57
C ALA A 395 -21.88 2.64 13.11
N ALA A 396 -22.18 1.53 13.80
CA ALA A 396 -22.29 1.50 15.26
C ALA A 396 -20.93 1.57 15.97
N ARG A 397 -20.74 2.60 16.81
CA ARG A 397 -19.52 2.91 17.56
C ARG A 397 -19.16 1.92 18.69
N THR A 398 -19.41 0.61 18.52
CA THR A 398 -19.06 -0.45 19.47
C THR A 398 -18.22 -1.52 18.76
N TYR A 399 -16.94 -1.66 19.15
CA TYR A 399 -16.08 -2.72 18.61
C TYR A 399 -16.43 -4.09 19.22
N ASP A 400 -17.39 -4.77 18.62
CA ASP A 400 -17.97 -6.02 19.13
C ASP A 400 -17.33 -7.25 18.47
N PHE A 401 -16.04 -7.49 18.67
CA PHE A 401 -15.31 -8.57 18.00
C PHE A 401 -15.79 -9.99 18.38
N GLY A 402 -15.26 -11.00 17.66
CA GLY A 402 -15.62 -12.41 17.85
C GLY A 402 -16.84 -12.86 17.03
N LEU A 403 -16.95 -14.19 16.89
CA LEU A 403 -17.77 -14.87 15.89
C LEU A 403 -19.22 -15.09 16.37
N ARG A 404 -20.18 -14.37 15.76
CA ARG A 404 -21.64 -14.44 16.00
C ARG A 404 -22.39 -14.10 14.69
N PRO A 405 -23.67 -14.48 14.51
CA PRO A 405 -24.50 -13.99 13.41
C PRO A 405 -24.49 -12.46 13.35
N PRO A 406 -24.15 -11.82 12.20
CA PRO A 406 -23.90 -10.38 12.17
C PRO A 406 -25.04 -9.51 12.72
N LEU A 407 -26.29 -9.82 12.36
CA LEU A 407 -27.47 -9.05 12.80
C LEU A 407 -27.79 -9.22 14.30
N GLY A 408 -27.06 -10.08 15.03
CA GLY A 408 -27.12 -10.23 16.49
C GLY A 408 -25.95 -9.56 17.24
N LYS A 409 -25.14 -8.75 16.56
CA LYS A 409 -23.98 -8.02 17.14
C LYS A 409 -24.31 -6.56 17.42
N ARG A 410 -23.52 -5.91 18.28
CA ARG A 410 -23.65 -4.48 18.65
C ARG A 410 -22.94 -3.53 17.67
N GLY A 411 -22.13 -4.07 16.78
CA GLY A 411 -21.39 -3.37 15.74
C GLY A 411 -20.66 -4.38 14.85
N LEU A 412 -20.37 -3.99 13.61
CA LEU A 412 -19.81 -4.87 12.57
C LEU A 412 -18.57 -4.27 11.91
N ILE A 413 -17.65 -5.15 11.52
CA ILE A 413 -16.52 -4.82 10.65
C ILE A 413 -16.73 -5.54 9.31
N ALA A 414 -16.57 -4.83 8.19
CA ALA A 414 -16.62 -5.43 6.85
C ALA A 414 -15.23 -5.55 6.22
N GLY A 415 -15.07 -6.56 5.37
CA GLY A 415 -13.89 -6.77 4.53
C GLY A 415 -14.23 -6.76 3.04
N MET A 416 -13.19 -6.75 2.20
CA MET A 416 -13.29 -6.88 0.75
C MET A 416 -12.63 -8.16 0.27
N SER A 417 -13.29 -8.89 -0.63
CA SER A 417 -12.84 -10.20 -1.11
C SER A 417 -12.94 -10.27 -2.64
N MET A 418 -12.03 -9.52 -3.30
CA MET A 418 -12.11 -9.21 -4.73
C MET A 418 -11.06 -9.96 -5.58
N THR A 419 -9.78 -9.79 -5.23
CA THR A 419 -8.60 -10.27 -5.97
C THR A 419 -8.48 -11.79 -6.01
N GLU A 420 -8.12 -12.35 -7.16
CA GLU A 420 -7.84 -13.77 -7.38
C GLU A 420 -6.40 -14.03 -7.83
N LYS A 421 -6.00 -15.31 -7.90
CA LYS A 421 -4.61 -15.75 -8.18
C LYS A 421 -4.10 -15.22 -9.53
N GLN A 422 -5.01 -15.10 -10.50
CA GLN A 422 -4.77 -14.65 -11.88
C GLN A 422 -4.90 -13.12 -12.07
N GLY A 423 -5.45 -12.38 -11.11
CA GLY A 423 -5.69 -10.94 -11.29
C GLY A 423 -6.30 -10.22 -10.09
N GLY A 424 -5.78 -9.03 -9.80
CA GLY A 424 -6.40 -8.04 -8.92
C GLY A 424 -6.95 -6.82 -9.66
N SER A 425 -6.20 -6.33 -10.67
CA SER A 425 -6.62 -5.19 -11.50
C SER A 425 -7.76 -5.55 -12.46
N ASP A 426 -7.68 -6.74 -13.10
CA ASP A 426 -8.77 -7.26 -13.92
C ASP A 426 -9.64 -8.22 -13.12
N VAL A 427 -10.57 -7.65 -12.34
CA VAL A 427 -11.57 -8.43 -11.60
C VAL A 427 -12.57 -9.16 -12.53
N ARG A 428 -12.62 -8.87 -13.84
CA ARG A 428 -13.48 -9.59 -14.79
C ARG A 428 -12.93 -10.96 -15.14
N ALA A 429 -11.63 -11.17 -14.97
CA ALA A 429 -10.98 -12.47 -15.07
C ALA A 429 -11.17 -13.36 -13.82
N ASN A 430 -11.97 -12.95 -12.83
CA ASN A 430 -12.33 -13.77 -11.68
C ASN A 430 -13.02 -15.08 -12.10
N THR A 431 -12.76 -16.15 -11.36
CA THR A 431 -13.24 -17.53 -11.61
C THR A 431 -14.09 -18.09 -10.47
N THR A 432 -14.16 -17.42 -9.32
CA THR A 432 -15.16 -17.73 -8.28
C THR A 432 -16.56 -17.62 -8.89
N ARG A 433 -17.32 -18.72 -8.88
CA ARG A 433 -18.71 -18.78 -9.40
C ARG A 433 -19.70 -18.64 -8.25
N ALA A 434 -20.79 -17.93 -8.49
CA ALA A 434 -21.98 -17.90 -7.65
C ALA A 434 -23.15 -18.59 -8.37
N VAL A 435 -23.90 -19.43 -7.66
CA VAL A 435 -25.04 -20.20 -8.19
C VAL A 435 -26.27 -19.93 -7.33
N PRO A 436 -27.45 -19.60 -7.90
CA PRO A 436 -28.68 -19.44 -7.11
C PRO A 436 -29.03 -20.71 -6.32
N ASP A 437 -29.46 -20.57 -5.07
CA ASP A 437 -29.81 -21.71 -4.18
C ASP A 437 -31.31 -22.09 -4.23
N GLY A 438 -32.11 -21.36 -5.00
CA GLY A 438 -33.57 -21.50 -5.09
C GLY A 438 -34.36 -20.78 -3.99
N ALA A 439 -33.70 -20.23 -2.97
CA ALA A 439 -34.28 -19.49 -1.84
C ALA A 439 -33.89 -18.00 -1.84
N GLY A 440 -33.55 -17.44 -3.01
CA GLY A 440 -33.13 -16.05 -3.18
C GLY A 440 -31.68 -15.76 -2.75
N ARG A 441 -30.92 -16.78 -2.34
CA ARG A 441 -29.50 -16.66 -1.99
C ARG A 441 -28.65 -17.28 -3.10
N TYR A 442 -27.34 -17.13 -2.96
CA TYR A 442 -26.35 -17.74 -3.85
C TYR A 442 -25.37 -18.60 -3.06
N VAL A 443 -24.81 -19.61 -3.72
CA VAL A 443 -23.77 -20.52 -3.23
C VAL A 443 -22.50 -20.22 -4.03
N LEU A 444 -21.43 -19.85 -3.34
CA LEU A 444 -20.15 -19.45 -3.93
C LEU A 444 -19.10 -20.55 -3.82
N THR A 445 -18.45 -20.85 -4.94
CA THR A 445 -17.32 -21.79 -5.00
C THR A 445 -16.16 -21.15 -5.77
N GLY A 446 -14.97 -21.12 -5.14
CA GLY A 446 -13.79 -20.48 -5.70
C GLY A 446 -12.77 -20.10 -4.65
N HIS A 447 -11.94 -19.10 -4.93
CA HIS A 447 -10.89 -18.63 -4.03
C HIS A 447 -10.77 -17.11 -4.08
N LYS A 448 -10.20 -16.50 -3.03
CA LYS A 448 -9.69 -15.12 -3.07
C LYS A 448 -8.27 -15.09 -2.56
N TRP A 449 -7.41 -14.41 -3.32
CA TRP A 449 -5.96 -14.45 -3.17
C TRP A 449 -5.45 -13.42 -2.17
N PHE A 450 -6.18 -12.32 -1.94
CA PHE A 450 -5.91 -11.37 -0.86
C PHE A 450 -7.24 -10.91 -0.27
N THR A 451 -7.55 -11.41 0.93
CA THR A 451 -8.67 -10.96 1.75
C THR A 451 -8.12 -10.44 3.07
N SER A 452 -8.03 -9.11 3.21
CA SER A 452 -7.59 -8.47 4.46
C SER A 452 -8.69 -8.48 5.52
N ALA A 453 -8.29 -8.43 6.80
CA ALA A 453 -9.17 -8.61 7.94
C ALA A 453 -10.08 -9.86 7.80
N PRO A 454 -9.51 -11.08 7.72
CA PRO A 454 -10.28 -12.33 7.58
C PRO A 454 -11.25 -12.60 8.74
N MET A 455 -11.16 -11.86 9.86
CA MET A 455 -12.10 -11.92 10.97
C MET A 455 -13.33 -11.01 10.83
N SER A 456 -13.39 -10.16 9.80
CA SER A 456 -14.56 -9.31 9.51
C SER A 456 -15.85 -10.12 9.44
N ASP A 457 -16.95 -9.52 9.90
CA ASP A 457 -18.24 -10.20 10.02
C ASP A 457 -18.88 -10.50 8.67
N VAL A 458 -18.65 -9.61 7.70
CA VAL A 458 -19.12 -9.71 6.32
C VAL A 458 -18.02 -9.32 5.33
N PHE A 459 -18.06 -9.92 4.14
CA PHE A 459 -17.21 -9.56 3.01
C PHE A 459 -18.04 -9.16 1.80
N LEU A 460 -17.76 -8.00 1.22
CA LEU A 460 -18.20 -7.70 -0.13
C LEU A 460 -17.28 -8.42 -1.13
N THR A 461 -17.88 -9.29 -1.92
CA THR A 461 -17.20 -10.31 -2.74
C THR A 461 -17.65 -10.22 -4.19
N LEU A 462 -16.71 -10.28 -5.13
CA LEU A 462 -17.02 -10.37 -6.57
C LEU A 462 -16.97 -11.83 -7.04
N ALA A 463 -18.05 -12.31 -7.64
CA ALA A 463 -18.14 -13.66 -8.22
C ALA A 463 -18.92 -13.65 -9.54
N GLN A 464 -18.66 -14.61 -10.42
CA GLN A 464 -19.33 -14.75 -11.71
C GLN A 464 -20.70 -15.43 -11.53
N THR A 465 -21.75 -14.82 -12.07
CA THR A 465 -23.03 -15.47 -12.38
C THR A 465 -23.14 -15.64 -13.90
N GLU A 466 -24.28 -16.12 -14.41
CA GLU A 466 -24.48 -16.35 -15.85
C GLU A 466 -24.64 -15.02 -16.63
N GLU A 467 -25.05 -13.97 -15.93
CA GLU A 467 -25.07 -12.57 -16.37
C GLU A 467 -23.69 -11.87 -16.26
N GLY A 468 -22.69 -12.56 -15.70
CA GLY A 468 -21.31 -12.07 -15.53
C GLY A 468 -20.97 -11.66 -14.09
N LEU A 469 -19.99 -10.75 -13.93
CA LEU A 469 -19.42 -10.45 -12.63
C LEU A 469 -20.39 -9.64 -11.74
N THR A 470 -20.79 -10.25 -10.62
CA THR A 470 -21.81 -9.77 -9.68
C THR A 470 -21.19 -9.54 -8.29
N CYS A 471 -21.74 -8.62 -7.50
CA CYS A 471 -21.30 -8.34 -6.13
C CYS A 471 -22.19 -9.08 -5.12
N PHE A 472 -21.59 -9.54 -4.02
CA PHE A 472 -22.25 -10.34 -2.99
C PHE A 472 -21.80 -9.96 -1.58
N LEU A 473 -22.73 -9.96 -0.64
CA LEU A 473 -22.46 -9.94 0.80
C LEU A 473 -22.31 -11.39 1.29
N VAL A 474 -21.16 -11.71 1.86
CA VAL A 474 -20.79 -13.03 2.39
C VAL A 474 -20.49 -12.92 3.89
N PRO A 475 -21.36 -13.38 4.81
CA PRO A 475 -21.08 -13.33 6.25
C PRO A 475 -20.17 -14.48 6.69
N ARG A 476 -19.41 -14.34 7.79
CA ARG A 476 -18.68 -15.49 8.39
C ARG A 476 -19.62 -16.47 9.11
N VAL A 477 -20.77 -16.00 9.59
CA VAL A 477 -21.76 -16.78 10.34
C VAL A 477 -23.12 -16.61 9.69
N LEU A 478 -23.83 -17.72 9.49
CA LEU A 478 -25.17 -17.73 8.92
C LEU A 478 -26.23 -17.36 9.99
N PRO A 479 -27.45 -16.96 9.57
CA PRO A 479 -28.51 -16.57 10.52
C PRO A 479 -28.93 -17.63 11.54
N ASP A 480 -28.64 -18.90 11.27
CA ASP A 480 -28.89 -20.04 12.19
C ASP A 480 -27.77 -20.26 13.22
N GLY A 481 -26.70 -19.46 13.20
CA GLY A 481 -25.53 -19.62 14.08
C GLY A 481 -24.45 -20.54 13.53
N SER A 482 -24.66 -21.21 12.39
CA SER A 482 -23.65 -22.05 11.76
C SER A 482 -22.56 -21.22 11.07
N ARG A 483 -21.37 -21.82 10.92
CA ARG A 483 -20.24 -21.19 10.21
C ARG A 483 -20.48 -21.30 8.70
N ASN A 484 -20.38 -20.17 8.00
CA ASN A 484 -20.39 -20.17 6.54
C ASN A 484 -19.05 -20.76 6.04
N PRO A 485 -19.01 -21.72 5.09
CA PRO A 485 -17.76 -22.42 4.72
C PRO A 485 -16.74 -21.56 3.94
N LEU A 486 -16.03 -20.72 4.70
CA LEU A 486 -14.91 -19.88 4.29
C LEU A 486 -13.62 -20.48 4.84
N ARG A 487 -12.89 -21.25 4.02
CA ARG A 487 -11.63 -21.89 4.41
C ARG A 487 -10.49 -20.88 4.36
N LEU A 488 -9.88 -20.55 5.50
CA LEU A 488 -8.63 -19.77 5.56
C LEU A 488 -7.45 -20.70 5.28
N MET A 489 -6.74 -20.48 4.18
CA MET A 489 -5.70 -21.40 3.71
C MET A 489 -4.31 -21.06 4.28
N ARG A 490 -3.97 -19.76 4.30
CA ARG A 490 -2.80 -19.21 4.99
C ARG A 490 -2.93 -17.71 5.19
N LEU A 491 -2.10 -17.13 6.05
CA LEU A 491 -1.83 -15.69 6.05
C LEU A 491 -0.66 -15.34 5.12
N LYS A 492 -0.64 -14.10 4.65
CA LYS A 492 0.47 -13.51 3.91
C LYS A 492 1.58 -13.11 4.88
N ASN A 493 2.80 -13.61 4.66
CA ASN A 493 3.99 -12.95 5.19
C ASN A 493 4.21 -11.66 4.37
N LYS A 494 4.07 -10.49 4.99
CA LYS A 494 4.10 -9.17 4.33
C LYS A 494 5.32 -8.35 4.74
N LEU A 495 5.69 -7.40 3.88
CA LEU A 495 6.75 -6.42 4.10
C LEU A 495 6.39 -5.49 5.28
N GLY A 496 5.37 -4.65 5.11
CA GLY A 496 4.70 -3.89 6.17
C GLY A 496 3.33 -4.46 6.48
N ASN A 497 2.51 -3.65 7.17
CA ASN A 497 1.10 -3.90 7.45
C ASN A 497 0.89 -5.21 8.22
N ARG A 498 1.85 -5.63 9.06
CA ARG A 498 1.94 -6.99 9.62
C ARG A 498 0.92 -7.19 10.74
N SER A 499 0.59 -6.12 11.47
CA SER A 499 -0.53 -6.04 12.42
C SER A 499 -1.89 -6.43 11.83
N ASN A 500 -2.10 -6.21 10.52
CA ASN A 500 -3.32 -6.57 9.80
C ASN A 500 -3.18 -7.92 9.11
N ALA A 501 -3.93 -8.91 9.54
CA ALA A 501 -3.97 -10.20 8.85
C ALA A 501 -4.55 -10.04 7.42
N SER A 502 -3.80 -10.54 6.43
CA SER A 502 -4.30 -10.74 5.06
C SER A 502 -4.25 -12.23 4.75
N ALA A 503 -5.37 -12.82 4.38
CA ALA A 503 -5.51 -14.25 4.12
C ALA A 503 -5.57 -14.59 2.63
N GLU A 504 -5.26 -15.83 2.32
CA GLU A 504 -5.81 -16.57 1.18
C GLU A 504 -7.01 -17.37 1.67
N ILE A 505 -8.14 -17.28 0.96
CA ILE A 505 -9.37 -17.98 1.35
C ILE A 505 -9.93 -18.79 0.19
N GLU A 506 -10.63 -19.88 0.51
CA GLU A 506 -11.38 -20.70 -0.44
C GLU A 506 -12.85 -20.78 0.01
N TYR A 507 -13.76 -20.48 -0.91
CA TYR A 507 -15.20 -20.61 -0.70
C TYR A 507 -15.61 -22.03 -1.10
N GLU A 508 -16.11 -22.80 -0.15
CA GLU A 508 -16.58 -24.18 -0.37
C GLU A 508 -18.11 -24.21 -0.25
N SER A 509 -18.79 -23.80 -1.32
CA SER A 509 -20.26 -23.62 -1.31
C SER A 509 -20.74 -22.61 -0.24
N ALA A 510 -20.02 -21.50 -0.08
CA ALA A 510 -20.35 -20.45 0.89
C ALA A 510 -21.64 -19.71 0.49
N VAL A 511 -22.57 -19.54 1.44
CA VAL A 511 -23.84 -18.85 1.22
C VAL A 511 -23.62 -17.34 1.18
N ALA A 512 -24.25 -16.67 0.22
CA ALA A 512 -24.14 -15.25 -0.01
C ALA A 512 -25.45 -14.62 -0.49
N TRP A 513 -25.57 -13.31 -0.32
CA TRP A 513 -26.68 -12.50 -0.79
C TRP A 513 -26.19 -11.55 -1.88
N ARG A 514 -26.93 -11.41 -2.98
CA ARG A 514 -26.59 -10.50 -4.08
C ARG A 514 -26.64 -9.04 -3.60
N VAL A 515 -25.75 -8.19 -4.12
CA VAL A 515 -25.74 -6.74 -3.86
C VAL A 515 -25.78 -5.98 -5.19
N GLY A 516 -26.91 -5.35 -5.49
CA GLY A 516 -27.15 -4.69 -6.78
C GLY A 516 -27.25 -5.66 -7.97
N GLU A 517 -27.41 -5.11 -9.16
CA GLU A 517 -27.80 -5.87 -10.36
C GLU A 517 -26.83 -6.99 -10.78
N PRO A 518 -27.34 -8.16 -11.24
CA PRO A 518 -26.54 -9.22 -11.86
C PRO A 518 -25.68 -8.71 -13.03
N GLY A 519 -24.44 -9.19 -13.14
CA GLY A 519 -23.47 -8.75 -14.16
C GLY A 519 -22.94 -7.32 -13.99
N ARG A 520 -23.42 -6.58 -12.97
CA ARG A 520 -23.06 -5.17 -12.72
C ARG A 520 -22.20 -4.99 -11.47
N GLY A 521 -21.62 -6.06 -10.91
CA GLY A 521 -20.84 -6.01 -9.67
C GLY A 521 -19.71 -4.96 -9.67
N VAL A 522 -19.04 -4.75 -10.80
CA VAL A 522 -18.04 -3.67 -10.96
C VAL A 522 -18.66 -2.28 -10.79
N ARG A 523 -19.91 -2.06 -11.23
CA ARG A 523 -20.66 -0.80 -11.04
C ARG A 523 -21.07 -0.65 -9.58
N THR A 524 -21.58 -1.72 -8.96
CA THR A 524 -21.98 -1.74 -7.53
C THR A 524 -20.87 -1.21 -6.63
N ILE A 525 -19.62 -1.60 -6.89
CA ILE A 525 -18.48 -1.23 -6.04
C ILE A 525 -17.73 0.04 -6.44
N VAL A 526 -18.18 0.83 -7.44
CA VAL A 526 -17.44 2.04 -7.87
C VAL A 526 -17.24 3.01 -6.71
N GLU A 527 -18.26 3.24 -5.89
CA GLU A 527 -18.14 4.20 -4.79
C GLU A 527 -17.36 3.65 -3.59
N MET A 528 -17.49 2.34 -3.31
CA MET A 528 -16.61 1.62 -2.39
C MET A 528 -15.12 1.79 -2.78
N VAL A 529 -14.82 1.64 -4.07
CA VAL A 529 -13.49 1.88 -4.67
C VAL A 529 -13.06 3.34 -4.48
N ASN A 530 -13.92 4.31 -4.80
CA ASN A 530 -13.62 5.74 -4.67
C ASN A 530 -13.23 6.13 -3.23
N VAL A 531 -14.01 5.73 -2.22
CA VAL A 531 -13.72 6.12 -0.83
C VAL A 531 -12.53 5.36 -0.24
N THR A 532 -12.21 4.13 -0.68
CA THR A 532 -10.93 3.49 -0.30
C THR A 532 -9.72 4.18 -0.92
N ARG A 533 -9.83 4.80 -2.09
CA ARG A 533 -8.74 5.62 -2.66
C ARG A 533 -8.53 6.91 -1.89
N LEU A 534 -9.60 7.53 -1.39
CA LEU A 534 -9.51 8.67 -0.48
C LEU A 534 -8.71 8.27 0.77
N ASP A 535 -9.00 7.11 1.35
CA ASP A 535 -8.26 6.59 2.51
C ASP A 535 -6.80 6.24 2.20
N CYS A 536 -6.47 5.81 0.98
CA CYS A 536 -5.08 5.65 0.56
C CYS A 536 -4.33 6.99 0.51
N VAL A 537 -4.98 8.06 0.03
CA VAL A 537 -4.39 9.40 -0.02
C VAL A 537 -4.23 9.98 1.40
N ILE A 538 -5.25 9.83 2.26
CA ILE A 538 -5.20 10.24 3.66
C ILE A 538 -4.11 9.46 4.42
N GLY A 539 -4.06 8.13 4.29
CA GLY A 539 -3.06 7.29 4.94
C GLY A 539 -1.63 7.57 4.47
N SER A 540 -1.45 7.91 3.18
CA SER A 540 -0.15 8.31 2.64
C SER A 540 0.29 9.66 3.20
N ALA A 541 -0.60 10.64 3.28
CA ALA A 541 -0.34 11.93 3.91
C ALA A 541 -0.01 11.78 5.41
N ALA A 542 -0.73 10.91 6.13
CA ALA A 542 -0.46 10.59 7.52
C ALA A 542 0.94 9.96 7.69
N GLY A 543 1.31 9.01 6.84
CA GLY A 543 2.65 8.41 6.83
C GLY A 543 3.76 9.44 6.57
N MET A 544 3.58 10.34 5.61
CA MET A 544 4.51 11.46 5.35
C MET A 544 4.65 12.35 6.59
N ARG A 545 3.53 12.70 7.24
CA ARG A 545 3.53 13.57 8.42
C ARG A 545 4.22 12.93 9.61
N ALA A 546 4.00 11.63 9.85
CA ALA A 546 4.69 10.87 10.88
C ALA A 546 6.20 10.83 10.62
N GLY A 547 6.61 10.62 9.36
CA GLY A 547 8.02 10.61 8.95
C GLY A 547 8.72 11.93 9.21
N VAL A 548 8.19 13.06 8.69
CA VAL A 548 8.84 14.37 8.87
C VAL A 548 8.85 14.82 10.34
N ARG A 549 7.86 14.43 11.15
CA ARG A 549 7.86 14.69 12.60
C ARG A 549 9.00 13.98 13.32
N GLN A 550 9.27 12.71 13.02
CA GLN A 550 10.40 11.97 13.60
C GLN A 550 11.75 12.53 13.12
N ALA A 551 11.86 12.85 11.83
CA ALA A 551 13.06 13.45 11.24
C ALA A 551 13.40 14.81 11.89
N LEU A 552 12.40 15.70 12.02
CA LEU A 552 12.58 17.02 12.61
C LEU A 552 12.89 16.94 14.11
N HIS A 553 12.17 16.10 14.87
CA HIS A 553 12.44 15.88 16.30
C HIS A 553 13.85 15.34 16.55
N HIS A 554 14.32 14.40 15.71
CA HIS A 554 15.70 13.94 15.77
C HIS A 554 16.69 15.09 15.49
N ALA A 555 16.44 15.89 14.46
CA ALA A 555 17.32 16.98 14.05
C ALA A 555 17.37 18.16 15.05
N GLU A 556 16.31 18.38 15.82
CA GLU A 556 16.25 19.39 16.89
C GLU A 556 17.06 19.02 18.15
N HIS A 557 17.46 17.75 18.30
CA HIS A 557 18.20 17.26 19.47
C HIS A 557 19.58 16.66 19.14
N ARG A 558 19.79 16.18 17.91
CA ARG A 558 21.05 15.58 17.47
C ARG A 558 22.02 16.67 16.99
N ARG A 559 23.22 16.71 17.58
CA ARG A 559 24.29 17.63 17.20
C ARG A 559 25.27 17.00 16.20
N ALA A 560 25.72 17.76 15.21
CA ALA A 560 26.83 17.40 14.32
C ALA A 560 27.62 18.66 13.90
N PHE A 561 28.94 18.52 13.72
CA PHE A 561 29.85 19.59 13.27
C PHE A 561 29.72 20.92 14.06
N GLY A 562 29.39 20.85 15.34
CA GLY A 562 29.31 22.00 16.27
C GLY A 562 27.93 22.63 16.44
N ALA A 563 26.93 22.25 15.64
CA ALA A 563 25.56 22.76 15.72
C ALA A 563 24.52 21.63 15.81
N ASP A 564 23.27 22.00 16.07
CA ASP A 564 22.13 21.08 16.00
C ASP A 564 21.77 20.81 14.53
N LEU A 565 21.33 19.59 14.20
CA LEU A 565 21.11 19.19 12.81
C LEU A 565 20.03 20.05 12.10
N VAL A 566 19.04 20.56 12.82
CA VAL A 566 18.01 21.49 12.30
C VAL A 566 18.56 22.87 11.90
N ASP A 567 19.75 23.24 12.38
CA ASP A 567 20.46 24.48 12.04
C ASP A 567 21.47 24.30 10.90
N GLN A 568 21.85 23.06 10.57
CA GLN A 568 22.73 22.76 9.44
C GLN A 568 22.00 23.06 8.11
N PRO A 569 22.46 24.01 7.27
CA PRO A 569 21.64 24.55 6.18
C PRO A 569 21.10 23.52 5.17
N LEU A 570 21.86 22.47 4.88
CA LEU A 570 21.43 21.39 3.97
C LEU A 570 20.35 20.49 4.59
N MET A 571 20.54 20.07 5.85
CA MET A 571 19.54 19.28 6.59
C MET A 571 18.25 20.10 6.79
N ARG A 572 18.39 21.39 7.08
CA ARG A 572 17.27 22.33 7.15
C ARG A 572 16.47 22.40 5.84
N ASN A 573 17.15 22.33 4.69
CA ASN A 573 16.52 22.24 3.37
C ASN A 573 15.76 20.92 3.21
N VAL A 574 16.39 19.77 3.49
CA VAL A 574 15.76 18.43 3.43
C VAL A 574 14.49 18.36 4.28
N LEU A 575 14.55 18.81 5.54
CA LEU A 575 13.41 18.82 6.46
C LEU A 575 12.28 19.73 5.97
N ALA A 576 12.61 20.90 5.41
CA ALA A 576 11.62 21.81 4.84
C ALA A 576 10.99 21.24 3.56
N ASP A 577 11.75 20.55 2.72
CA ASP A 577 11.29 19.90 1.48
C ASP A 577 10.32 18.74 1.79
N LEU A 578 10.64 17.92 2.80
CA LEU A 578 9.76 16.90 3.36
C LEU A 578 8.49 17.49 4.00
N ALA A 579 8.59 18.65 4.66
CA ALA A 579 7.46 19.33 5.27
C ALA A 579 6.50 19.94 4.22
N VAL A 580 7.04 20.56 3.17
CA VAL A 580 6.27 21.09 2.02
C VAL A 580 5.47 19.97 1.36
N GLU A 581 6.08 18.82 1.09
CA GLU A 581 5.37 17.71 0.45
C GLU A 581 4.32 17.06 1.36
N SER A 582 4.59 16.98 2.68
CA SER A 582 3.61 16.54 3.67
C SER A 582 2.41 17.50 3.74
N GLU A 583 2.62 18.81 3.82
CA GLU A 583 1.52 19.78 3.89
C GLU A 583 0.71 19.83 2.58
N ALA A 584 1.37 19.67 1.43
CA ALA A 584 0.73 19.50 0.13
C ALA A 584 -0.17 18.25 0.08
N ALA A 585 0.25 17.15 0.71
CA ALA A 585 -0.52 15.92 0.78
C ALA A 585 -1.73 16.04 1.73
N THR A 586 -1.55 16.60 2.93
CA THR A 586 -2.64 16.83 3.90
C THR A 586 -3.73 17.75 3.32
N THR A 587 -3.32 18.88 2.74
CA THR A 587 -4.26 19.89 2.20
C THR A 587 -5.14 19.29 1.10
N LEU A 588 -4.54 18.51 0.19
CA LEU A 588 -5.24 17.80 -0.88
C LEU A 588 -6.18 16.70 -0.34
N ALA A 589 -5.70 15.89 0.61
CA ALA A 589 -6.51 14.83 1.22
C ALA A 589 -7.77 15.39 1.90
N MET A 590 -7.65 16.50 2.62
CA MET A 590 -8.79 17.17 3.26
C MET A 590 -9.73 17.84 2.25
N ARG A 591 -9.21 18.45 1.16
CA ARG A 591 -10.05 19.01 0.08
C ARG A 591 -10.91 17.95 -0.59
N LEU A 592 -10.38 16.74 -0.80
CA LEU A 592 -11.11 15.62 -1.41
C LEU A 592 -12.09 14.95 -0.45
N ALA A 593 -11.84 15.01 0.88
CA ALA A 593 -12.83 14.61 1.87
C ALA A 593 -14.00 15.61 1.94
N ALA A 594 -13.72 16.92 1.87
CA ALA A 594 -14.75 17.94 1.74
C ALA A 594 -15.56 17.81 0.43
N ALA A 595 -14.92 17.38 -0.66
CA ALA A 595 -15.62 17.07 -1.92
C ALA A 595 -16.54 15.85 -1.81
N LEU A 596 -16.30 14.94 -0.86
CA LEU A 596 -17.22 13.85 -0.55
C LEU A 596 -18.43 14.34 0.24
N ASP A 597 -18.24 15.21 1.25
CA ASP A 597 -19.35 15.88 1.93
C ASP A 597 -20.23 16.67 0.95
N GLY A 598 -19.63 17.39 0.00
CA GLY A 598 -20.36 18.10 -1.06
C GLY A 598 -21.12 17.16 -2.00
N ALA A 599 -20.49 16.06 -2.44
CA ALA A 599 -21.12 15.08 -3.31
C ALA A 599 -22.31 14.36 -2.64
N GLU A 600 -22.19 13.96 -1.38
CA GLU A 600 -23.30 13.35 -0.63
C GLU A 600 -24.42 14.35 -0.30
N ALA A 601 -24.10 15.66 -0.23
CA ALA A 601 -25.08 16.74 -0.17
C ALA A 601 -25.74 17.09 -1.52
N GLY A 602 -25.35 16.40 -2.62
CA GLY A 602 -25.93 16.58 -3.95
C GLY A 602 -25.25 17.62 -4.84
N ASP A 603 -24.05 18.10 -4.50
CA ASP A 603 -23.27 18.99 -5.37
C ASP A 603 -22.57 18.17 -6.47
N GLU A 604 -23.11 18.23 -7.69
CA GLU A 604 -22.56 17.57 -8.89
C GLU A 604 -21.17 18.12 -9.30
N GLY A 605 -20.84 19.36 -8.94
CA GLY A 605 -19.53 19.96 -9.19
C GLY A 605 -18.46 19.37 -8.27
N GLU A 606 -18.74 19.28 -6.97
CA GLU A 606 -17.90 18.57 -6.01
C GLU A 606 -17.82 17.08 -6.34
N ALA A 607 -18.93 16.44 -6.75
CA ALA A 607 -18.91 15.06 -7.21
C ALA A 607 -18.02 14.86 -8.46
N ALA A 608 -18.05 15.79 -9.42
CA ALA A 608 -17.21 15.77 -10.61
C ALA A 608 -15.72 16.01 -10.29
N LEU A 609 -15.42 16.99 -9.44
CA LEU A 609 -14.07 17.25 -8.92
C LEU A 609 -13.53 16.01 -8.19
N ARG A 610 -14.34 15.39 -7.34
CA ARG A 610 -13.98 14.22 -6.52
C ARG A 610 -13.58 13.02 -7.37
N ARG A 611 -14.35 12.68 -8.41
CA ARG A 611 -14.08 11.50 -9.27
C ARG A 611 -12.70 11.61 -9.95
N LEU A 612 -12.41 12.74 -10.58
CA LEU A 612 -11.13 12.98 -11.24
C LEU A 612 -9.98 13.24 -10.25
N GLY A 613 -10.24 14.03 -9.20
CA GLY A 613 -9.30 14.38 -8.14
C GLY A 613 -8.78 13.16 -7.37
N LEU A 614 -9.64 12.19 -7.07
CA LEU A 614 -9.23 10.93 -6.42
C LEU A 614 -8.32 10.09 -7.32
N ALA A 615 -8.59 10.01 -8.63
CA ALA A 615 -7.78 9.23 -9.56
C ALA A 615 -6.35 9.78 -9.70
N VAL A 616 -6.19 11.11 -9.86
CA VAL A 616 -4.86 11.75 -9.95
C VAL A 616 -4.11 11.64 -8.61
N SER A 617 -4.78 11.93 -7.49
CA SER A 617 -4.16 11.97 -6.16
C SER A 617 -3.74 10.59 -5.66
N LYS A 618 -4.54 9.55 -5.95
CA LYS A 618 -4.20 8.14 -5.68
C LYS A 618 -2.95 7.71 -6.44
N TYR A 619 -2.73 8.20 -7.65
CA TYR A 619 -1.50 7.94 -8.38
C TYR A 619 -0.29 8.60 -7.69
N TRP A 620 -0.33 9.92 -7.49
CA TRP A 620 0.85 10.70 -7.10
C TRP A 620 1.21 10.57 -5.61
N VAL A 621 0.29 10.91 -4.70
CA VAL A 621 0.59 10.97 -3.24
C VAL A 621 1.01 9.60 -2.73
N CYS A 622 0.30 8.55 -3.16
CA CYS A 622 0.61 7.18 -2.77
C CYS A 622 1.88 6.62 -3.44
N LYS A 623 2.38 7.24 -4.52
CA LYS A 623 3.70 6.91 -5.11
C LYS A 623 4.85 7.59 -4.36
N ARG A 624 4.67 8.84 -3.96
CA ARG A 624 5.68 9.64 -3.25
C ARG A 624 5.96 9.16 -1.83
N GLY A 625 4.96 8.59 -1.14
CA GLY A 625 5.08 8.16 0.26
C GLY A 625 6.29 7.26 0.58
N ALA A 626 6.68 6.36 -0.33
CA ALA A 626 7.83 5.48 -0.12
C ALA A 626 9.19 6.21 -0.24
N THR A 627 9.28 7.25 -1.08
CA THR A 627 10.48 8.10 -1.19
C THR A 627 10.59 9.05 0.00
N HIS A 628 9.46 9.65 0.40
CA HIS A 628 9.37 10.50 1.59
C HIS A 628 9.77 9.74 2.86
N ALA A 629 9.27 8.51 3.04
CA ALA A 629 9.63 7.63 4.14
C ALA A 629 11.12 7.25 4.17
N ALA A 630 11.77 7.10 3.01
CA ALA A 630 13.20 6.77 2.94
C ALA A 630 14.09 7.93 3.40
N GLU A 631 13.83 9.13 2.90
CA GLU A 631 14.57 10.35 3.25
C GLU A 631 14.35 10.73 4.73
N ALA A 632 13.10 10.65 5.20
CA ALA A 632 12.77 10.89 6.61
C ALA A 632 13.45 9.87 7.55
N LEU A 633 13.66 8.64 7.09
CA LEU A 633 14.44 7.62 7.82
C LEU A 633 15.94 7.97 7.81
N GLU A 634 16.50 8.39 6.68
CA GLU A 634 17.91 8.77 6.56
C GLU A 634 18.28 9.99 7.45
N CYS A 635 17.33 10.89 7.73
CA CYS A 635 17.49 11.98 8.70
C CYS A 635 17.83 11.50 10.13
N LEU A 636 17.49 10.26 10.51
CA LEU A 636 17.87 9.64 11.80
C LEU A 636 19.19 8.84 11.71
N GLY A 637 19.81 8.78 10.54
CA GLY A 637 21.02 8.01 10.25
C GLY A 637 20.88 6.53 10.61
N GLY A 638 21.94 5.94 11.18
CA GLY A 638 21.97 4.52 11.55
C GLY A 638 20.85 4.09 12.50
N ASN A 639 20.39 4.97 13.39
CA ASN A 639 19.29 4.66 14.32
C ASN A 639 17.96 4.51 13.57
N GLY A 640 17.74 5.28 12.49
CA GLY A 640 16.56 5.15 11.64
C GLY A 640 16.45 3.82 10.91
N TYR A 641 17.57 3.12 10.70
CA TYR A 641 17.60 1.82 10.01
C TYR A 641 17.30 0.62 10.94
N VAL A 642 17.13 0.85 12.25
CA VAL A 642 16.80 -0.20 13.24
C VAL A 642 15.32 -0.14 13.62
N GLU A 643 14.66 -1.30 13.76
CA GLU A 643 13.19 -1.41 13.90
C GLU A 643 12.66 -0.72 15.18
N GLU A 644 13.47 -0.65 16.24
CA GLU A 644 13.16 0.03 17.50
C GLU A 644 12.89 1.54 17.34
N SER A 645 13.35 2.16 16.25
CA SER A 645 13.01 3.55 15.92
C SER A 645 11.60 3.73 15.34
N GLY A 646 10.94 2.64 14.94
CA GLY A 646 9.67 2.67 14.21
C GLY A 646 9.74 3.17 12.77
N MET A 647 10.89 3.69 12.31
CA MET A 647 11.06 4.20 10.95
C MET A 647 11.11 3.09 9.89
N PRO A 648 11.75 1.92 10.11
CA PRO A 648 11.68 0.82 9.15
C PRO A 648 10.25 0.29 8.98
N ARG A 649 9.44 0.24 10.06
CA ARG A 649 8.00 -0.04 9.98
C ARG A 649 7.27 0.95 9.06
N LEU A 650 7.52 2.25 9.22
CA LEU A 650 6.92 3.31 8.37
C LEU A 650 7.32 3.15 6.90
N TYR A 651 8.61 2.89 6.63
CA TYR A 651 9.11 2.62 5.28
C TYR A 651 8.55 1.32 4.68
N ARG A 652 8.43 0.24 5.48
CA ARG A 652 7.84 -1.04 5.07
C ARG A 652 6.34 -0.92 4.76
N GLU A 653 5.63 0.01 5.40
CA GLU A 653 4.22 0.32 5.14
C GLU A 653 4.00 1.09 3.83
N ALA A 654 4.74 2.18 3.64
CA ALA A 654 4.43 3.22 2.63
C ALA A 654 4.16 2.72 1.19
N PRO A 655 4.86 1.67 0.66
CA PRO A 655 4.54 1.11 -0.65
C PRO A 655 3.12 0.53 -0.80
N LEU A 656 2.47 0.10 0.30
CA LEU A 656 1.20 -0.62 0.25
C LEU A 656 0.06 0.22 -0.35
N LEU A 657 -0.07 1.49 0.02
CA LEU A 657 -1.14 2.38 -0.47
C LEU A 657 -0.97 2.71 -1.98
N SER A 658 0.23 2.46 -2.51
CA SER A 658 0.59 2.51 -3.93
C SER A 658 0.22 1.24 -4.73
N ILE A 659 -0.12 0.15 -4.04
CA ILE A 659 -0.35 -1.19 -4.59
C ILE A 659 -1.80 -1.62 -4.38
N TRP A 660 -2.32 -1.46 -3.15
CA TRP A 660 -3.72 -1.71 -2.79
C TRP A 660 -4.65 -0.73 -3.50
N GLU A 661 -5.88 -1.17 -3.75
CA GLU A 661 -6.94 -0.45 -4.46
C GLU A 661 -6.44 0.32 -5.70
N GLY A 662 -6.18 -0.41 -6.79
CA GLY A 662 -5.62 0.17 -8.02
C GLY A 662 -4.16 0.61 -7.86
N SER A 663 -3.24 -0.20 -8.39
CA SER A 663 -1.83 0.19 -8.49
C SER A 663 -1.63 1.37 -9.44
N GLY A 664 -0.49 2.05 -9.38
CA GLY A 664 -0.26 3.31 -10.10
C GLY A 664 -0.59 3.31 -11.61
N ASN A 665 -0.42 2.20 -12.34
CA ASN A 665 -0.88 2.13 -13.73
C ASN A 665 -2.41 2.15 -13.86
N VAL A 666 -3.12 1.46 -12.97
CA VAL A 666 -4.59 1.44 -12.93
C VAL A 666 -5.11 2.85 -12.60
N ALA A 667 -4.56 3.50 -11.57
CA ALA A 667 -4.94 4.86 -11.21
C ALA A 667 -4.70 5.87 -12.35
N ALA A 668 -3.54 5.84 -13.00
CA ALA A 668 -3.22 6.72 -14.13
C ALA A 668 -4.13 6.49 -15.35
N LEU A 669 -4.47 5.23 -15.67
CA LEU A 669 -5.43 4.91 -16.73
C LEU A 669 -6.87 5.31 -16.35
N ASP A 670 -7.19 5.35 -15.05
CA ASP A 670 -8.48 5.81 -14.56
C ASP A 670 -8.68 7.32 -14.76
N VAL A 671 -7.61 8.12 -14.68
CA VAL A 671 -7.63 9.55 -15.04
C VAL A 671 -8.14 9.72 -16.48
N LEU A 672 -7.64 8.92 -17.43
CA LEU A 672 -8.13 8.93 -18.81
C LEU A 672 -9.59 8.46 -18.92
N ARG A 673 -9.99 7.47 -18.11
CA ARG A 673 -11.36 6.95 -18.09
C ARG A 673 -12.36 8.01 -17.62
N ALA A 674 -12.05 8.74 -16.56
CA ALA A 674 -12.84 9.85 -16.05
C ALA A 674 -12.94 10.98 -17.10
N LEU A 675 -11.79 11.47 -17.59
CA LEU A 675 -11.72 12.51 -18.63
C LEU A 675 -12.50 12.16 -19.91
N GLY A 676 -12.55 10.88 -20.29
CA GLY A 676 -13.20 10.42 -21.52
C GLY A 676 -14.67 10.00 -21.40
N ARG A 677 -15.21 9.84 -20.18
CA ARG A 677 -16.58 9.32 -19.95
C ARG A 677 -17.46 10.19 -19.05
N GLU A 678 -16.87 11.06 -18.24
CA GLU A 678 -17.60 11.78 -17.20
C GLU A 678 -17.73 13.26 -17.58
N ASN A 679 -18.95 13.66 -17.97
CA ASN A 679 -19.29 15.05 -18.26
C ASN A 679 -18.91 15.96 -17.08
N GLY A 680 -18.27 17.10 -17.37
CA GLY A 680 -17.94 18.10 -16.35
C GLY A 680 -16.77 17.76 -15.43
N ALA A 681 -16.19 16.55 -15.50
CA ALA A 681 -15.10 16.15 -14.59
C ALA A 681 -13.83 17.00 -14.81
N LEU A 682 -13.46 17.24 -16.06
CA LEU A 682 -12.34 18.11 -16.42
C LEU A 682 -12.64 19.57 -16.09
N GLU A 683 -13.87 20.03 -16.35
CA GLU A 683 -14.28 21.41 -16.12
C GLU A 683 -14.36 21.75 -14.63
N ALA A 684 -14.84 20.83 -13.77
CA ALA A 684 -14.84 20.98 -12.32
C ALA A 684 -13.42 20.99 -11.74
N PHE A 685 -12.55 20.08 -12.21
CA PHE A 685 -11.14 20.07 -11.85
C PHE A 685 -10.42 21.38 -12.26
N LEU A 686 -10.61 21.84 -13.49
CA LEU A 686 -10.03 23.11 -13.94
C LEU A 686 -10.61 24.30 -13.18
N THR A 687 -11.90 24.29 -12.82
CA THR A 687 -12.52 25.36 -12.01
C THR A 687 -11.90 25.45 -10.61
N GLU A 688 -11.65 24.31 -9.95
CA GLU A 688 -10.94 24.30 -8.66
C GLU A 688 -9.51 24.81 -8.80
N VAL A 689 -8.79 24.43 -9.85
CA VAL A 689 -7.41 24.89 -10.12
C VAL A 689 -7.37 26.39 -10.44
N ASP A 690 -8.18 26.85 -11.38
CA ASP A 690 -8.24 28.23 -11.90
C ASP A 690 -8.75 29.26 -10.88
N SER A 691 -9.32 28.81 -9.76
CA SER A 691 -9.63 29.68 -8.63
C SER A 691 -8.37 30.29 -7.95
N ALA A 692 -7.16 29.84 -8.32
CA ALA A 692 -5.88 30.44 -7.95
C ALA A 692 -5.19 31.21 -9.10
N ALA A 693 -5.84 31.38 -10.26
CA ALA A 693 -5.22 31.96 -11.45
C ALA A 693 -4.75 33.41 -11.22
N GLY A 694 -3.50 33.71 -11.59
CA GLY A 694 -2.87 35.01 -11.37
C GLY A 694 -2.28 35.22 -9.96
N ALA A 695 -2.36 34.23 -9.07
CA ALA A 695 -1.78 34.31 -7.72
C ALA A 695 -0.31 33.84 -7.65
N ASP A 696 0.14 32.98 -8.59
CA ASP A 696 1.54 32.59 -8.74
C ASP A 696 1.84 32.27 -10.23
N ALA A 697 2.82 32.96 -10.81
CA ALA A 697 3.15 32.82 -12.23
C ALA A 697 3.71 31.43 -12.60
N ARG A 698 4.32 30.71 -11.65
CA ARG A 698 4.84 29.35 -11.86
C ARG A 698 3.69 28.35 -11.86
N LEU A 699 2.67 28.58 -11.03
CA LEU A 699 1.41 27.83 -11.07
C LEU A 699 0.67 28.08 -12.37
N ASP A 700 0.46 29.34 -12.78
CA ASP A 700 -0.20 29.68 -14.05
C ASP A 700 0.51 29.01 -15.23
N ALA A 701 1.85 29.10 -15.30
CA ALA A 701 2.65 28.42 -16.32
C ALA A 701 2.54 26.89 -16.27
N ALA A 702 2.41 26.28 -15.09
CA ALA A 702 2.19 24.85 -14.95
C ALA A 702 0.77 24.42 -15.42
N VAL A 703 -0.25 25.24 -15.15
CA VAL A 703 -1.62 25.02 -15.63
C VAL A 703 -1.68 25.15 -17.16
N ASP A 704 -0.99 26.13 -17.75
CA ASP A 704 -0.93 26.27 -19.21
C ASP A 704 -0.15 25.13 -19.89
N ARG A 705 0.92 24.63 -19.26
CA ARG A 705 1.59 23.40 -19.72
C ARG A 705 0.67 22.18 -19.64
N LEU A 706 -0.15 22.04 -18.59
CA LEU A 706 -1.17 21.00 -18.48
C LEU A 706 -2.24 21.14 -19.59
N ARG A 707 -2.76 22.35 -19.82
CA ARG A 707 -3.70 22.65 -20.91
C ARG A 707 -3.11 22.25 -22.27
N GLY A 708 -1.83 22.50 -22.51
CA GLY A 708 -1.10 22.10 -23.72
C GLY A 708 -0.92 20.57 -23.92
N LEU A 709 -1.16 19.76 -22.88
CA LEU A 709 -1.17 18.29 -22.98
C LEU A 709 -2.56 17.72 -23.30
N LEU A 710 -3.66 18.38 -22.90
CA LEU A 710 -5.03 17.88 -23.09
C LEU A 710 -5.37 17.55 -24.56
N PRO A 711 -5.00 18.36 -25.58
CA PRO A 711 -5.21 18.01 -26.99
C PRO A 711 -4.48 16.74 -27.43
N GLN A 712 -3.38 16.36 -26.77
CA GLN A 712 -2.59 15.18 -27.09
C GLN A 712 -3.28 13.87 -26.66
N LEU A 713 -4.34 13.96 -25.84
CA LEU A 713 -5.16 12.84 -25.40
C LEU A 713 -6.23 12.43 -26.45
N ALA A 714 -6.33 13.15 -27.57
CA ALA A 714 -7.24 12.82 -28.67
C ALA A 714 -6.85 11.53 -29.44
N ASP A 715 -5.59 11.09 -29.30
CA ASP A 715 -5.10 9.78 -29.71
C ASP A 715 -5.10 8.83 -28.49
N PRO A 716 -5.89 7.74 -28.49
CA PRO A 716 -5.94 6.78 -27.38
C PRO A 716 -4.63 6.05 -27.08
N GLU A 717 -3.70 5.91 -28.03
CA GLU A 717 -2.40 5.27 -27.78
C GLU A 717 -1.46 6.24 -27.05
N ARG A 718 -1.24 7.44 -27.60
CA ARG A 718 -0.50 8.53 -26.95
C ARG A 718 -1.08 8.91 -25.59
N ALA A 719 -2.41 8.90 -25.42
CA ALA A 719 -3.05 9.16 -24.14
C ALA A 719 -2.57 8.18 -23.05
N GLN A 720 -2.55 6.87 -23.35
CA GLN A 720 -2.09 5.84 -22.42
C GLN A 720 -0.59 5.97 -22.09
N LEU A 721 0.24 6.31 -23.08
CA LEU A 721 1.67 6.57 -22.86
C LEU A 721 1.92 7.81 -21.99
N LEU A 722 1.06 8.84 -22.07
CA LEU A 722 1.14 10.06 -21.26
C LEU A 722 0.43 9.97 -19.90
N ALA A 723 -0.39 8.95 -19.64
CA ALA A 723 -1.30 8.85 -18.50
C ALA A 723 -0.66 9.17 -17.14
N ARG A 724 0.56 8.67 -16.90
CA ARG A 724 1.31 8.91 -15.65
C ARG A 724 1.76 10.36 -15.49
N ARG A 725 2.30 10.96 -16.55
CA ARG A 725 2.72 12.37 -16.58
C ARG A 725 1.51 13.30 -16.40
N LEU A 726 0.39 12.95 -17.02
CA LEU A 726 -0.88 13.66 -16.84
C LEU A 726 -1.35 13.60 -15.38
N ALA A 727 -1.42 12.41 -14.78
CA ALA A 727 -1.86 12.23 -13.38
C ALA A 727 -0.95 12.96 -12.38
N GLU A 728 0.36 12.94 -12.61
CA GLU A 728 1.37 13.71 -11.87
C GLU A 728 1.11 15.22 -11.97
N GLN A 729 1.12 15.79 -13.18
CA GLN A 729 0.99 17.24 -13.38
C GLN A 729 -0.39 17.77 -12.94
N MET A 730 -1.46 17.00 -13.13
CA MET A 730 -2.78 17.33 -12.58
C MET A 730 -2.78 17.37 -11.05
N THR A 731 -2.11 16.43 -10.39
CA THR A 731 -2.00 16.49 -8.92
C THR A 731 -1.17 17.69 -8.48
N LEU A 732 -0.05 17.97 -9.15
CA LEU A 732 0.83 19.08 -8.79
C LEU A 732 0.17 20.46 -8.95
N VAL A 733 -0.59 20.71 -10.02
CA VAL A 733 -1.32 22.01 -10.14
C VAL A 733 -2.49 22.12 -9.17
N LEU A 734 -3.14 21.01 -8.82
CA LEU A 734 -4.20 21.01 -7.80
C LEU A 734 -3.61 21.26 -6.40
N GLN A 735 -2.47 20.64 -6.07
CA GLN A 735 -1.73 20.95 -4.84
C GLN A 735 -1.26 22.41 -4.81
N GLY A 736 -0.68 22.92 -5.90
CA GLY A 736 -0.25 24.31 -6.02
C GLY A 736 -1.39 25.31 -5.82
N SER A 737 -2.52 25.12 -6.53
CA SER A 737 -3.72 25.96 -6.36
C SER A 737 -4.23 25.97 -4.92
N LEU A 738 -4.32 24.79 -4.29
CA LEU A 738 -4.76 24.68 -2.90
C LEU A 738 -3.77 25.35 -1.93
N LEU A 739 -2.46 25.16 -2.09
CA LEU A 739 -1.46 25.77 -1.21
C LEU A 739 -1.44 27.30 -1.36
N VAL A 740 -1.44 27.82 -2.58
CA VAL A 740 -1.44 29.28 -2.85
C VAL A 740 -2.71 29.96 -2.30
N ARG A 741 -3.86 29.27 -2.32
CA ARG A 741 -5.12 29.78 -1.73
C ARG A 741 -5.18 29.66 -0.20
N TYR A 742 -4.56 28.64 0.39
CA TYR A 742 -4.98 28.15 1.71
C TYR A 742 -3.88 27.74 2.70
N SER A 743 -2.61 27.70 2.28
CA SER A 743 -1.44 27.39 3.13
C SER A 743 -0.70 28.67 3.53
N HIS A 744 0.41 28.52 4.25
CA HIS A 744 1.30 29.63 4.58
C HIS A 744 2.12 30.05 3.33
N PRO A 745 2.33 31.36 3.07
CA PRO A 745 3.02 31.83 1.87
C PRO A 745 4.37 31.17 1.60
N ALA A 746 5.19 30.94 2.63
CA ALA A 746 6.48 30.24 2.48
C ALA A 746 6.35 28.78 2.00
N VAL A 747 5.30 28.05 2.41
CA VAL A 747 5.03 26.67 1.96
C VAL A 747 4.56 26.69 0.50
N ALA A 748 3.67 27.63 0.15
CA ALA A 748 3.16 27.79 -1.21
C ALA A 748 4.28 28.20 -2.19
N ASP A 749 5.10 29.20 -1.84
CA ASP A 749 6.25 29.62 -2.64
C ASP A 749 7.27 28.49 -2.83
N ALA A 750 7.68 27.81 -1.74
CA ALA A 750 8.61 26.69 -1.83
C ALA A 750 8.06 25.53 -2.67
N PHE A 751 6.74 25.25 -2.61
CA PHE A 751 6.10 24.26 -3.47
C PHE A 751 6.11 24.69 -4.94
N CYS A 752 5.72 25.92 -5.25
CA CYS A 752 5.71 26.43 -6.61
C CYS A 752 7.11 26.50 -7.23
N ALA A 753 8.09 27.02 -6.48
CA ALA A 753 9.49 27.12 -6.90
C ALA A 753 10.13 25.75 -7.20
N SER A 754 9.76 24.71 -6.46
CA SER A 754 10.26 23.35 -6.71
C SER A 754 9.39 22.58 -7.70
N ARG A 755 8.17 22.20 -7.31
CA ARG A 755 7.33 21.26 -8.06
C ARG A 755 6.78 21.84 -9.37
N LEU A 756 6.75 23.17 -9.54
CA LEU A 756 6.12 23.82 -10.69
C LEU A 756 7.07 24.64 -11.57
N ASP A 757 8.21 25.12 -11.07
CA ASP A 757 9.15 25.90 -11.90
C ASP A 757 10.06 25.01 -12.78
N GLY A 758 10.42 23.82 -12.29
CA GLY A 758 11.08 22.76 -13.06
C GLY A 758 12.54 22.48 -12.71
N ASP A 759 13.15 23.25 -11.80
CA ASP A 759 14.51 23.05 -11.28
C ASP A 759 14.49 22.33 -9.90
N TRP A 760 13.72 21.25 -9.79
CA TRP A 760 13.64 20.42 -8.59
C TRP A 760 14.34 19.08 -8.80
N GLY A 761 15.11 18.68 -7.78
CA GLY A 761 15.91 17.45 -7.81
C GLY A 761 15.07 16.18 -7.78
N HIS A 762 15.75 15.05 -8.03
CA HIS A 762 15.15 13.72 -7.92
C HIS A 762 15.14 13.17 -6.49
N ALA A 763 15.85 13.83 -5.57
CA ALA A 763 15.87 13.61 -4.12
C ALA A 763 15.42 14.89 -3.39
N PHE A 764 15.12 14.79 -2.09
CA PHE A 764 14.76 15.98 -1.31
C PHE A 764 15.99 16.84 -0.96
N GLY A 765 15.76 17.99 -0.34
CA GLY A 765 16.82 18.94 0.02
C GLY A 765 17.26 19.83 -1.14
N THR A 766 16.40 19.96 -2.16
CA THR A 766 16.66 20.76 -3.36
C THR A 766 15.69 21.95 -3.51
N LEU A 767 15.18 22.49 -2.39
CA LEU A 767 14.50 23.78 -2.40
C LEU A 767 15.52 24.89 -2.76
N PRO A 768 15.14 25.93 -3.51
CA PRO A 768 16.05 27.02 -3.88
C PRO A 768 16.68 27.72 -2.66
N PRO A 769 17.93 28.23 -2.75
CA PRO A 769 18.63 28.86 -1.63
C PRO A 769 17.93 30.07 -0.98
N GLY A 770 16.94 30.66 -1.65
CA GLY A 770 16.12 31.76 -1.12
C GLY A 770 14.82 31.34 -0.43
N ALA A 771 14.51 30.04 -0.34
CA ALA A 771 13.26 29.55 0.25
C ALA A 771 13.21 29.78 1.77
N ASP A 772 12.12 30.36 2.27
CA ASP A 772 11.93 30.64 3.70
C ASP A 772 11.57 29.36 4.48
N THR A 773 12.60 28.59 4.84
CA THR A 773 12.49 27.37 5.63
C THR A 773 11.96 27.58 7.06
N GLY A 774 11.92 28.80 7.58
CA GLY A 774 11.52 29.09 8.97
C GLY A 774 10.06 28.71 9.26
N PRO A 775 9.07 29.41 8.68
CA PRO A 775 7.65 29.12 8.89
C PRO A 775 7.22 27.72 8.41
N ILE A 776 7.93 27.15 7.42
CA ILE A 776 7.71 25.78 6.95
C ILE A 776 7.99 24.79 8.11
N LEU A 777 9.14 24.92 8.76
CA LEU A 777 9.53 24.02 9.85
C LEU A 777 8.69 24.26 11.12
N GLU A 778 8.29 25.49 11.44
CA GLU A 778 7.38 25.76 12.58
C GLU A 778 5.94 25.26 12.38
N ARG A 779 5.52 25.02 11.12
CA ARG A 779 4.28 24.29 10.78
C ARG A 779 4.47 22.77 10.83
N ALA A 780 5.69 22.26 10.66
CA ALA A 780 6.04 20.84 10.76
C ALA A 780 6.29 20.37 12.21
N ARG A 781 6.90 21.22 13.05
CA ARG A 781 7.34 20.94 14.42
C ARG A 781 6.26 20.20 15.24
N PRO A 782 6.59 19.05 15.89
CA PRO A 782 5.72 18.43 16.89
C PRO A 782 5.36 19.42 18.01
N LYS A 783 4.20 19.23 18.64
CA LYS A 783 3.70 20.11 19.70
C LYS A 783 3.16 19.24 20.82
N ASP A 784 3.55 19.55 22.06
CA ASP A 784 3.10 18.89 23.27
C ASP A 784 1.57 18.79 23.29
N ALA A 785 1.04 17.65 23.72
CA ALA A 785 -0.38 17.50 23.98
C ALA A 785 -0.79 18.38 25.17
N ARG A 786 -1.65 19.36 24.91
CA ARG A 786 -2.21 20.31 25.88
C ARG A 786 -3.62 19.94 26.32
#